data_AF-A0A1I5RNH7-F1
#
_entry.id   AF-A0A1I5RNH7-F1
#
_cell.length_a   1.000
_cell.length_b   1.000
_cell.length_c   1.000
_cell.angle_alpha   90.00
_cell.angle_beta   90.00
_cell.angle_gamma   90.00
#
_symmetry.space_group_name_H-M   'P 1'
#
loop_
_entity.id
_entity.type
_entity.pdbx_description
1 polymer ?
#
loop_
_entity_poly.entity_id
_entity_poly.type
_entity_poly.pdbx_seq_one_letter_code
_entity_poly.pdbx_strand_id
1 'polypeptide(L)'
;MSQNDPKKNANGGKNNGNWRGIVSLVCWALLLTIILSYAGTYWNSAGHQSSSVALEYSEFKNMAKQDQVAMVDFDNAEDILIITPKDGYVYTGADGVRYTKGTDKDGNAVYSYTDQSGQENTISLRLFTVQLETNDTVIAFLEENGDAKYNEDYQPPVSPLLGALISYVVPFVIIMLTFSLLMRWMAKKGGMGGMGGIGGVGKANAKVYMEKSTGVTFRDVAGQDEAKESLTEIIDFLHNPQKYTEIGAKLPKGALLVGPPGTGKTLLAKAVAGEANVPFFSISGSDFVEMFVGVGASRVRDLFKEAAKVAPCIVFIDEIDTIGKSRDNRMGGNDEREQTLNQLLAEMDGFDPTKGVILLAATNRPEVLDQALLRPGRFDRRITIDRPNLAGRIATLQVHTRNIRLAEDVNLKKVALATAGCVGADLANLVNEAALRAVRKGRKLVTQEDLLAAFELVIAGTEKKGSVLTEFEKKLVAYHEVGHAMVAYKQKNTEPVQKITIVPHTQGALGYTLLMPEEDKTELRTRDELMAKIAVSMGGRAAEEVVMHTMTNGASQDIQEATNIARNMVAMFGMSDEFGMMALASRRNQYLDGGYGMDCAQDTAAAMDKAVKEILDQCYQTAVEILDSCREDMDKVVAYLLEKETITGGEMVAIIEGRDPSTVEDAYASTDRRSPEIEPAAKKVHMISQKIEAPEEAEKQEASETPLQQPESTPAEAPQSADDDESLQ
;
A
#
# COMPACT_ATOMS: atom_id res chain seq x y z
N MET A 1 38.81 59.10 48.12
CA MET A 1 39.08 60.44 47.56
C MET A 1 38.09 60.69 46.43
N SER A 2 37.23 61.70 46.62
CA SER A 2 36.37 62.45 45.66
C SER A 2 35.49 61.64 44.68
N GLN A 3 34.15 61.55 44.75
CA GLN A 3 33.11 62.60 44.61
C GLN A 3 33.33 63.60 43.46
N ASN A 4 32.52 63.51 42.39
CA ASN A 4 31.51 64.53 42.02
C ASN A 4 30.74 64.17 40.72
N ASP A 5 29.45 63.89 40.91
CA ASP A 5 28.32 64.20 39.99
C ASP A 5 28.06 65.73 39.97
N PRO A 6 27.05 66.35 39.30
CA PRO A 6 26.20 65.95 38.15
C PRO A 6 25.99 67.11 37.12
N LYS A 7 25.36 66.87 35.95
CA LYS A 7 24.52 67.90 35.27
C LYS A 7 23.31 67.30 34.55
N LYS A 8 22.13 67.74 35.01
CA LYS A 8 20.81 67.68 34.35
C LYS A 8 20.74 68.68 33.18
N ASN A 9 20.04 68.30 32.11
CA ASN A 9 19.00 69.07 31.38
C ASN A 9 18.44 68.14 30.27
N ALA A 10 17.20 67.65 30.35
CA ALA A 10 15.92 68.32 30.08
C ALA A 10 15.55 68.38 28.58
N ASN A 11 14.59 67.52 28.23
CA ASN A 11 13.52 67.63 27.21
C ASN A 11 13.82 68.03 25.75
N GLY A 12 13.35 67.17 24.84
CA GLY A 12 13.10 67.49 23.44
C GLY A 12 12.77 66.23 22.62
N GLY A 13 11.59 65.65 22.81
CA GLY A 13 11.16 64.43 22.13
C GLY A 13 10.92 64.59 20.63
N LYS A 14 11.06 63.48 19.88
CA LYS A 14 10.24 63.22 18.69
C LYS A 14 9.88 61.73 18.63
N ASN A 15 8.59 61.51 18.84
CA ASN A 15 7.88 60.26 18.95
C ASN A 15 7.82 59.55 17.59
N ASN A 16 8.67 58.54 17.35
CA ASN A 16 8.64 57.77 16.09
C ASN A 16 8.50 56.25 16.27
N GLY A 17 8.24 55.76 17.50
CA GLY A 17 8.08 54.33 17.80
C GLY A 17 6.70 53.76 17.47
N ASN A 18 5.63 54.54 17.62
CA ASN A 18 4.26 54.07 17.36
C ASN A 18 3.84 54.11 15.89
N TRP A 19 4.52 54.92 15.07
CA TRP A 19 4.09 55.13 13.67
C TRP A 19 4.24 53.87 12.83
N ARG A 20 5.33 53.11 13.00
CA ARG A 20 5.58 51.88 12.21
C ARG A 20 4.58 50.76 12.54
N GLY A 21 4.22 50.59 13.81
CA GLY A 21 3.21 49.61 14.22
C GLY A 21 1.81 49.96 13.72
N ILE A 22 1.44 51.24 13.78
CA ILE A 22 0.16 51.73 13.26
C ILE A 22 0.12 51.58 11.73
N VAL A 23 1.20 51.91 11.01
CA VAL A 23 1.28 51.73 9.55
C VAL A 23 1.16 50.25 9.16
N SER A 24 1.85 49.34 9.86
CA SER A 24 1.74 47.91 9.59
C SER A 24 0.32 47.37 9.83
N LEU A 25 -0.36 47.87 10.87
CA LEU A 25 -1.72 47.47 11.22
C LEU A 25 -2.73 47.99 10.18
N VAL A 26 -2.54 49.23 9.73
CA VAL A 26 -3.32 49.83 8.64
C VAL A 26 -3.13 49.05 7.34
N CYS A 27 -1.90 48.66 6.97
CA CYS A 27 -1.65 47.85 5.78
C CYS A 27 -2.31 46.48 5.84
N TRP A 28 -2.25 45.79 6.98
CA TRP A 28 -2.91 44.50 7.18
C TRP A 28 -4.44 44.60 7.15
N ALA A 29 -5.00 45.63 7.79
CA ALA A 29 -6.44 45.86 7.75
C ALA A 29 -6.90 46.15 6.31
N LEU A 30 -6.14 46.92 5.53
CA LEU A 30 -6.43 47.21 4.13
C LEU A 30 -6.41 45.94 3.28
N LEU A 31 -5.37 45.13 3.44
CA LEU A 31 -5.23 43.87 2.70
C LEU A 31 -6.38 42.89 3.03
N LEU A 32 -6.75 42.78 4.31
CA LEU A 32 -7.83 41.90 4.74
C LEU A 32 -9.20 42.42 4.27
N THR A 33 -9.40 43.73 4.20
CA THR A 33 -10.62 44.32 3.64
C THR A 33 -10.75 44.10 2.14
N ILE A 34 -9.64 44.15 1.40
CA ILE A 34 -9.62 43.85 -0.03
C ILE A 34 -9.97 42.37 -0.23
N ILE A 35 -9.37 41.46 0.54
CA ILE A 35 -9.67 40.02 0.47
C ILE A 35 -11.14 39.74 0.82
N LEU A 36 -11.67 40.31 1.90
CA LEU A 36 -13.06 40.10 2.30
C LEU A 36 -14.05 40.74 1.32
N SER A 37 -13.72 41.90 0.74
CA SER A 37 -14.53 42.51 -0.31
C SER A 37 -14.54 41.64 -1.55
N TYR A 38 -13.37 41.11 -1.97
CA TYR A 38 -13.25 40.19 -3.10
C TYR A 38 -13.99 38.87 -2.86
N ALA A 39 -13.90 38.32 -1.64
CA ALA A 39 -14.65 37.15 -1.22
C ALA A 39 -16.16 37.42 -1.18
N GLY A 40 -16.58 38.62 -0.74
CA GLY A 40 -17.97 39.06 -0.74
C GLY A 40 -18.53 39.21 -2.16
N THR A 41 -17.77 39.80 -3.08
CA THR A 41 -18.15 39.85 -4.50
C THR A 41 -18.23 38.46 -5.12
N TYR A 42 -17.31 37.57 -4.76
CA TYR A 42 -17.31 36.18 -5.24
C TYR A 42 -18.48 35.36 -4.65
N TRP A 43 -18.88 35.61 -3.40
CA TRP A 43 -20.05 34.99 -2.80
C TRP A 43 -21.36 35.52 -3.38
N ASN A 44 -21.45 36.83 -3.68
CA ASN A 44 -22.60 37.36 -4.40
C ASN A 44 -22.70 36.77 -5.83
N SER A 45 -21.59 36.62 -6.55
CA SER A 45 -21.61 35.98 -7.87
C SER A 45 -21.92 34.48 -7.80
N ALA A 46 -21.43 33.77 -6.78
CA ALA A 46 -21.71 32.35 -6.58
C ALA A 46 -23.18 32.08 -6.19
N GLY A 47 -23.85 33.02 -5.50
CA GLY A 47 -25.27 32.90 -5.16
C GLY A 47 -26.20 32.88 -6.36
N HIS A 48 -25.82 33.54 -7.47
CA HIS A 48 -26.64 33.63 -8.69
C HIS A 48 -26.53 32.42 -9.63
N GLN A 49 -25.59 31.49 -9.40
CA GLN A 49 -25.37 30.32 -10.26
C GLN A 49 -26.14 29.05 -9.87
N SER A 50 -26.93 29.07 -8.80
CA SER A 50 -27.51 27.83 -8.24
C SER A 50 -28.81 27.33 -8.89
N SER A 51 -29.39 28.02 -9.89
CA SER A 51 -30.54 27.51 -10.66
C SER A 51 -30.80 28.24 -11.99
N SER A 52 -29.74 28.55 -12.76
CA SER A 52 -29.88 29.15 -14.09
C SER A 52 -29.70 28.11 -15.20
N VAL A 53 -30.55 28.19 -16.23
CA VAL A 53 -30.55 27.29 -17.39
C VAL A 53 -30.34 28.13 -18.65
N ALA A 54 -29.30 27.81 -19.41
CA ALA A 54 -29.01 28.48 -20.68
C ALA A 54 -29.86 27.88 -21.82
N LEU A 55 -30.57 28.74 -22.54
CA LEU A 55 -31.29 28.39 -23.77
C LEU A 55 -30.50 28.84 -25.00
N GLU A 56 -30.53 28.03 -26.07
CA GLU A 56 -30.02 28.49 -27.35
C GLU A 56 -30.85 29.66 -27.88
N TYR A 57 -30.21 30.64 -28.50
CA TYR A 57 -30.89 31.82 -29.04
C TYR A 57 -31.91 31.46 -30.13
N SER A 58 -31.66 30.38 -30.87
CA SER A 58 -32.58 29.77 -31.86
C SER A 58 -33.86 29.23 -31.20
N GLU A 59 -33.72 28.59 -30.04
CA GLU A 59 -34.82 28.04 -29.25
C GLU A 59 -35.69 29.16 -28.68
N PHE A 60 -35.07 30.22 -28.17
CA PHE A 60 -35.77 31.44 -27.78
C PHE A 60 -36.58 32.04 -28.94
N LYS A 61 -35.99 32.18 -30.14
CA LYS A 61 -36.72 32.67 -31.33
C LYS A 61 -37.91 31.78 -31.69
N ASN A 62 -37.80 30.47 -31.52
CA ASN A 62 -38.90 29.55 -31.76
C ASN A 62 -40.00 29.67 -30.68
N MET A 63 -39.62 29.81 -29.40
CA MET A 63 -40.56 30.04 -28.30
C MET A 63 -41.35 31.33 -28.50
N ALA A 64 -40.68 32.40 -28.96
CA ALA A 64 -41.33 33.67 -29.27
C ALA A 64 -42.34 33.52 -30.43
N LYS A 65 -41.97 32.83 -31.52
CA LYS A 65 -42.88 32.54 -32.66
C LYS A 65 -44.08 31.68 -32.29
N GLN A 66 -43.96 30.86 -31.26
CA GLN A 66 -45.04 30.01 -30.75
C GLN A 66 -45.87 30.70 -29.66
N ASP A 67 -45.62 31.98 -29.40
CA ASP A 67 -46.29 32.80 -28.38
C ASP A 67 -46.20 32.19 -26.96
N GLN A 68 -45.07 31.54 -26.66
CA GLN A 68 -44.81 30.86 -25.38
C GLN A 68 -44.04 31.72 -24.37
N VAL A 69 -43.56 32.90 -24.78
CA VAL A 69 -42.81 33.83 -23.93
C VAL A 69 -43.79 34.83 -23.30
N ALA A 70 -43.75 34.99 -21.98
CA ALA A 70 -44.58 35.94 -21.25
C ALA A 70 -43.87 37.27 -21.02
N MET A 71 -42.57 37.22 -20.66
CA MET A 71 -41.77 38.39 -20.38
C MET A 71 -40.31 38.17 -20.78
N VAL A 72 -39.67 39.23 -21.29
CA VAL A 72 -38.23 39.27 -21.57
C VAL A 72 -37.64 40.47 -20.85
N ASP A 73 -36.70 40.21 -19.93
CA ASP A 73 -35.93 41.25 -19.24
C ASP A 73 -34.55 41.35 -19.89
N PHE A 74 -34.17 42.58 -20.26
CA PHE A 74 -32.88 42.87 -20.86
C PHE A 74 -31.86 43.21 -19.75
N ASP A 75 -30.84 42.36 -19.57
CA ASP A 75 -29.73 42.65 -18.66
C ASP A 75 -28.50 43.15 -19.45
N ASN A 76 -28.41 44.47 -19.60
CA ASN A 76 -27.32 45.13 -20.31
C ASN A 76 -25.96 45.03 -19.58
N ALA A 77 -25.92 44.59 -18.32
CA ALA A 77 -24.66 44.45 -17.60
C ALA A 77 -23.91 43.17 -18.01
N GLU A 78 -24.64 42.12 -18.39
CA GLU A 78 -24.10 40.81 -18.77
C GLU A 78 -24.39 40.41 -20.23
N ASP A 79 -25.04 41.28 -21.03
CA ASP A 79 -25.46 41.04 -22.42
C ASP A 79 -26.33 39.76 -22.56
N ILE A 80 -27.20 39.52 -21.57
CA ILE A 80 -28.10 38.36 -21.53
C ILE A 80 -29.57 38.79 -21.52
N LEU A 81 -30.40 37.94 -22.11
CA LEU A 81 -31.86 38.05 -22.06
C LEU A 81 -32.40 37.05 -21.05
N ILE A 82 -33.08 37.53 -20.02
CA ILE A 82 -33.78 36.68 -19.05
C ILE A 82 -35.20 36.44 -19.56
N ILE A 83 -35.55 35.18 -19.76
CA ILE A 83 -36.79 34.77 -20.42
C ILE A 83 -37.74 34.16 -19.39
N THR A 84 -38.94 34.73 -19.26
CA THR A 84 -40.03 34.16 -18.47
C THR A 84 -41.09 33.58 -19.41
N PRO A 85 -41.26 32.25 -19.50
CA PRO A 85 -42.29 31.64 -20.33
C PRO A 85 -43.69 31.74 -19.69
N LYS A 86 -44.74 31.55 -20.51
CA LYS A 86 -46.15 31.48 -20.05
C LYS A 86 -46.39 30.23 -19.21
N ASP A 87 -47.41 30.29 -18.34
CA ASP A 87 -47.80 29.16 -17.50
C ASP A 87 -48.18 27.93 -18.36
N GLY A 88 -47.68 26.75 -17.98
CA GLY A 88 -47.85 25.51 -18.73
C GLY A 88 -46.71 25.17 -19.70
N TYR A 89 -45.68 26.02 -19.83
CA TYR A 89 -44.46 25.69 -20.58
C TYR A 89 -43.71 24.52 -19.92
N VAL A 90 -43.26 23.55 -20.70
CA VAL A 90 -42.53 22.38 -20.21
C VAL A 90 -41.09 22.41 -20.72
N TYR A 91 -40.15 22.63 -19.82
CA TYR A 91 -38.72 22.48 -20.09
C TYR A 91 -38.30 21.03 -19.82
N THR A 92 -37.51 20.43 -20.70
CA THR A 92 -36.95 19.08 -20.46
C THR A 92 -35.45 19.22 -20.22
N GLY A 93 -34.99 18.84 -19.03
CA GLY A 93 -33.57 18.88 -18.67
C GLY A 93 -32.74 17.87 -19.46
N ALA A 94 -31.42 18.04 -19.46
CA ALA A 94 -30.48 17.11 -20.12
C ALA A 94 -30.51 15.68 -19.55
N ASP A 95 -31.10 15.53 -18.36
CA ASP A 95 -31.39 14.30 -17.64
C ASP A 95 -32.74 13.65 -18.02
N GLY A 96 -33.51 14.28 -18.91
CA GLY A 96 -34.80 13.79 -19.40
C GLY A 96 -36.01 14.12 -18.52
N VAL A 97 -35.80 14.87 -17.42
CA VAL A 97 -36.88 15.26 -16.48
C VAL A 97 -37.67 16.45 -17.04
N ARG A 98 -39.00 16.38 -16.95
CA ARG A 98 -39.91 17.42 -17.46
C ARG A 98 -40.30 18.38 -16.34
N TYR A 99 -39.90 19.64 -16.49
CA TYR A 99 -40.19 20.76 -15.60
C TYR A 99 -41.33 21.59 -16.17
N THR A 100 -42.49 21.61 -15.49
CA THR A 100 -43.65 22.39 -15.93
C THR A 100 -43.69 23.72 -15.19
N LYS A 101 -43.73 24.82 -15.93
CA LYS A 101 -43.79 26.17 -15.36
C LYS A 101 -45.18 26.47 -14.81
N GLY A 102 -45.23 26.90 -13.56
CA GLY A 102 -46.38 27.52 -12.90
C GLY A 102 -45.98 28.84 -12.24
N THR A 103 -46.95 29.46 -11.58
CA THR A 103 -46.77 30.70 -10.82
C THR A 103 -47.19 30.45 -9.37
N ASP A 104 -46.31 30.76 -8.41
CA ASP A 104 -46.61 30.61 -6.99
C ASP A 104 -47.52 31.76 -6.48
N LYS A 105 -48.06 31.63 -5.27
CA LYS A 105 -48.99 32.59 -4.63
C LYS A 105 -48.44 34.01 -4.51
N ASP A 106 -47.11 34.16 -4.54
CA ASP A 106 -46.40 35.46 -4.51
C ASP A 106 -46.10 36.03 -5.91
N GLY A 107 -46.59 35.40 -6.99
CA GLY A 107 -46.42 35.87 -8.37
C GLY A 107 -45.08 35.50 -9.03
N ASN A 108 -44.24 34.70 -8.37
CA ASN A 108 -42.94 34.26 -8.88
C ASN A 108 -43.07 33.00 -9.75
N ALA A 109 -42.26 32.89 -10.81
CA ALA A 109 -42.23 31.71 -11.68
C ALA A 109 -41.55 30.52 -10.96
N VAL A 110 -42.27 29.40 -10.86
CA VAL A 110 -41.81 28.16 -10.21
C VAL A 110 -42.06 26.98 -11.13
N TYR A 111 -41.15 26.01 -11.17
CA TYR A 111 -41.23 24.84 -12.03
C TYR A 111 -41.48 23.58 -11.20
N SER A 112 -42.53 22.84 -11.51
CA SER A 112 -42.82 21.54 -10.88
C SER A 112 -42.24 20.39 -11.70
N TYR A 113 -41.69 19.39 -11.02
CA TYR A 113 -41.23 18.14 -11.62
C TYR A 113 -41.55 16.96 -10.73
N THR A 114 -41.74 15.78 -11.32
CA THR A 114 -41.96 14.53 -10.59
C THR A 114 -40.65 13.75 -10.52
N ASP A 115 -40.20 13.44 -9.32
CA ASP A 115 -38.99 12.65 -9.11
C ASP A 115 -39.24 11.15 -9.42
N GLN A 116 -38.19 10.35 -9.56
CA GLN A 116 -38.26 8.90 -9.88
C GLN A 116 -39.07 8.09 -8.84
N SER A 117 -39.29 8.67 -7.65
CA SER A 117 -40.12 8.12 -6.57
C SER A 117 -41.61 8.51 -6.65
N GLY A 118 -42.03 9.22 -7.70
CA GLY A 118 -43.43 9.63 -7.93
C GLY A 118 -43.91 10.83 -7.11
N GLN A 119 -43.00 11.57 -6.47
CA GLN A 119 -43.31 12.74 -5.65
C GLN A 119 -43.10 14.05 -6.44
N GLU A 120 -44.08 14.96 -6.40
CA GLU A 120 -43.98 16.29 -7.04
C GLU A 120 -43.16 17.26 -6.17
N ASN A 121 -42.12 17.83 -6.76
CA ASN A 121 -41.26 18.85 -6.16
C ASN A 121 -41.28 20.13 -7.00
N THR A 122 -41.03 21.27 -6.37
CA THR A 122 -40.96 22.59 -7.02
C THR A 122 -39.57 23.21 -6.91
N ILE A 123 -39.11 23.84 -7.98
CA ILE A 123 -37.81 24.54 -8.06
C ILE A 123 -37.96 25.87 -8.80
N SER A 124 -37.22 26.90 -8.39
CA SER A 124 -37.13 28.18 -9.10
C SER A 124 -36.00 28.14 -10.13
N LEU A 125 -36.33 28.05 -11.42
CA LEU A 125 -35.36 28.09 -12.52
C LEU A 125 -35.39 29.45 -13.22
N ARG A 126 -34.21 30.00 -13.54
CA ARG A 126 -34.07 31.18 -14.40
C ARG A 126 -33.57 30.76 -15.77
N LEU A 127 -34.38 30.98 -16.82
CA LEU A 127 -33.99 30.73 -18.20
C LEU A 127 -33.32 32.00 -18.75
N PHE A 128 -32.14 31.86 -19.33
CA PHE A 128 -31.46 32.97 -19.98
C PHE A 128 -30.85 32.56 -21.32
N THR A 129 -30.68 33.51 -22.22
CA THR A 129 -29.94 33.31 -23.47
C THR A 129 -28.99 34.48 -23.72
N VAL A 130 -27.90 34.21 -24.45
CA VAL A 130 -26.93 35.25 -24.83
C VAL A 130 -27.53 36.08 -25.94
N GLN A 131 -27.43 37.39 -25.82
CA GLN A 131 -27.93 38.31 -26.83
C GLN A 131 -27.00 38.35 -28.05
N LEU A 132 -27.51 38.01 -29.24
CA LEU A 132 -26.75 38.04 -30.50
C LEU A 132 -27.10 39.23 -31.42
N GLU A 133 -28.20 39.94 -31.15
CA GLU A 133 -28.72 41.05 -31.96
C GLU A 133 -29.06 42.24 -31.05
N THR A 134 -29.14 43.47 -31.58
CA THR A 134 -29.38 44.68 -30.76
C THR A 134 -30.77 44.70 -30.12
N ASN A 135 -30.93 45.39 -28.97
CA ASN A 135 -32.20 45.48 -28.25
C ASN A 135 -33.38 45.84 -29.17
N ASP A 136 -33.20 46.84 -30.05
CA ASP A 136 -34.22 47.28 -31.01
C ASP A 136 -34.70 46.16 -31.95
N THR A 137 -33.78 45.30 -32.41
CA THR A 137 -34.12 44.20 -33.32
C THR A 137 -34.85 43.06 -32.61
N VAL A 138 -34.51 42.80 -31.34
CA VAL A 138 -35.18 41.80 -30.52
C VAL A 138 -36.57 42.27 -30.12
N ILE A 139 -36.73 43.55 -29.77
CA ILE A 139 -38.03 44.16 -29.46
C ILE A 139 -38.94 44.13 -30.70
N ALA A 140 -38.45 44.54 -31.87
CA ALA A 140 -39.22 44.46 -33.11
C ALA A 140 -39.64 43.03 -33.46
N PHE A 141 -38.76 42.05 -33.23
CA PHE A 141 -39.07 40.63 -33.44
C PHE A 141 -40.13 40.10 -32.46
N LEU A 142 -40.10 40.53 -31.20
CA LEU A 142 -41.11 40.18 -30.20
C LEU A 142 -42.47 40.78 -30.55
N GLU A 143 -42.52 42.06 -30.95
CA GLU A 143 -43.76 42.74 -31.35
C GLU A 143 -44.42 42.14 -32.61
N GLU A 144 -43.63 41.59 -33.54
CA GLU A 144 -44.15 40.93 -34.75
C GLU A 144 -44.70 39.52 -34.49
N ASN A 145 -44.21 38.82 -33.46
CA ASN A 145 -44.45 37.38 -33.27
C ASN A 145 -45.18 36.99 -31.96
N GLY A 146 -45.45 37.92 -31.03
CA GLY A 146 -46.22 37.60 -29.82
C GLY A 146 -46.50 38.80 -28.88
N ASP A 147 -47.25 38.56 -27.81
CA ASP A 147 -47.66 39.56 -26.80
C ASP A 147 -46.71 39.60 -25.58
N ALA A 148 -45.43 39.31 -25.79
CA ALA A 148 -44.44 39.26 -24.71
C ALA A 148 -44.16 40.66 -24.15
N LYS A 149 -44.26 40.82 -22.82
CA LYS A 149 -43.91 42.08 -22.16
C LYS A 149 -42.39 42.22 -22.08
N TYR A 150 -41.87 43.41 -22.32
CA TYR A 150 -40.45 43.69 -22.19
C TYR A 150 -40.21 44.79 -21.15
N ASN A 151 -39.17 44.62 -20.33
CA ASN A 151 -38.75 45.62 -19.36
C ASN A 151 -37.22 45.76 -19.40
N GLU A 152 -36.75 46.97 -19.11
CA GLU A 152 -35.34 47.28 -18.89
C GLU A 152 -35.23 47.71 -17.42
N ASP A 153 -34.60 46.89 -16.59
CA ASP A 153 -34.53 47.16 -15.15
C ASP A 153 -33.59 48.35 -14.89
N TYR A 154 -34.18 49.54 -14.72
CA TYR A 154 -33.45 50.76 -14.38
C TYR A 154 -32.94 50.67 -12.93
N GLN A 155 -31.68 50.25 -12.78
CA GLN A 155 -30.99 50.30 -11.49
C GLN A 155 -30.50 51.75 -11.25
N PRO A 156 -31.01 52.46 -10.23
CA PRO A 156 -30.56 53.82 -9.95
C PRO A 156 -29.05 53.80 -9.68
N PRO A 157 -28.23 54.58 -10.40
CA PRO A 157 -26.79 54.58 -10.18
C PRO A 157 -26.52 55.14 -8.79
N VAL A 158 -26.15 54.27 -7.85
CA VAL A 158 -25.56 54.72 -6.58
C VAL A 158 -24.30 55.50 -6.93
N SER A 159 -24.15 56.72 -6.40
CA SER A 159 -22.99 57.53 -6.72
C SER A 159 -21.71 56.70 -6.48
N PRO A 160 -20.80 56.56 -7.46
CA PRO A 160 -19.67 55.64 -7.37
C PRO A 160 -18.81 55.86 -6.12
N LEU A 161 -18.77 57.10 -5.66
CA LEU A 161 -18.04 57.51 -4.45
C LEU A 161 -18.70 57.02 -3.16
N LEU A 162 -20.04 57.03 -3.07
CA LEU A 162 -20.76 56.51 -1.90
C LEU A 162 -20.69 54.97 -1.85
N GLY A 163 -20.78 54.31 -3.00
CA GLY A 163 -20.62 52.84 -3.10
C GLY A 163 -19.22 52.38 -2.69
N ALA A 164 -18.17 53.08 -3.14
CA ALA A 164 -16.80 52.80 -2.72
C ALA A 164 -16.58 53.05 -1.22
N LEU A 165 -17.19 54.10 -0.65
CA LEU A 165 -17.03 54.41 0.77
C LEU A 165 -17.72 53.36 1.65
N ILE A 166 -18.92 52.93 1.30
CA ILE A 166 -19.65 51.89 2.06
C ILE A 166 -18.97 50.52 1.90
N SER A 167 -18.53 50.15 0.71
CA SER A 167 -17.99 48.81 0.45
C SER A 167 -16.54 48.63 0.96
N TYR A 168 -15.72 49.68 0.95
CA TYR A 168 -14.30 49.57 1.35
C TYR A 168 -13.99 50.26 2.68
N VAL A 169 -14.51 51.47 2.93
CA VAL A 169 -14.12 52.26 4.11
C VAL A 169 -14.81 51.77 5.38
N VAL A 170 -16.10 51.42 5.31
CA VAL A 170 -16.85 50.95 6.48
C VAL A 170 -16.30 49.62 7.04
N PRO A 171 -16.07 48.57 6.23
CA PRO A 171 -15.47 47.32 6.73
C PRO A 171 -14.07 47.52 7.28
N PHE A 172 -13.27 48.40 6.65
CA PHE A 172 -11.93 48.75 7.12
C PHE A 172 -11.94 49.36 8.52
N VAL A 173 -12.85 50.31 8.77
CA VAL A 173 -13.01 50.93 10.09
C VAL A 173 -13.48 49.91 11.13
N ILE A 174 -14.42 49.02 10.77
CA ILE A 174 -14.92 47.97 11.68
C ILE A 174 -13.82 46.98 12.07
N ILE A 175 -13.01 46.50 11.12
CA ILE A 175 -11.90 45.58 11.38
C ILE A 175 -10.84 46.27 12.25
N MET A 176 -10.51 47.54 11.98
CA MET A 176 -9.57 48.28 12.80
C MET A 176 -10.08 48.47 14.25
N LEU A 177 -11.38 48.72 14.42
CA LEU A 177 -12.00 48.94 15.72
C LEU A 177 -12.11 47.64 16.53
N THR A 178 -12.51 46.54 15.89
CA THR A 178 -12.57 45.21 16.51
C THR A 178 -11.18 44.69 16.88
N PHE A 179 -10.17 44.89 16.03
CA PHE A 179 -8.78 44.52 16.32
C PHE A 179 -8.18 45.36 17.45
N SER A 180 -8.48 46.66 17.51
CA SER A 180 -8.10 47.54 18.63
C SER A 180 -8.74 47.13 19.96
N LEU A 181 -10.02 46.72 19.93
CA LEU A 181 -10.72 46.15 21.08
C LEU A 181 -10.14 44.80 21.52
N LEU A 182 -9.83 43.91 20.57
CA LEU A 182 -9.19 42.62 20.82
C LEU A 182 -7.81 42.79 21.47
N MET A 183 -7.00 43.72 20.95
CA MET A 183 -5.68 44.04 21.51
C MET A 183 -5.80 44.65 22.92
N ARG A 184 -6.81 45.48 23.16
CA ARG A 184 -7.12 45.98 24.51
C ARG A 184 -7.62 44.88 25.46
N TRP A 185 -8.31 43.88 24.95
CA TRP A 185 -8.80 42.73 25.73
C TRP A 185 -7.66 41.77 26.08
N MET A 186 -6.77 41.48 25.13
CA MET A 186 -5.54 40.70 25.36
C MET A 186 -4.56 41.43 26.29
N ALA A 187 -4.45 42.76 26.20
CA ALA A 187 -3.59 43.54 27.10
C ALA A 187 -4.10 43.59 28.55
N LYS A 188 -5.42 43.49 28.77
CA LYS A 188 -6.02 43.48 30.12
C LYS A 188 -5.95 42.11 30.83
N LYS A 189 -5.70 41.01 30.10
CA LYS A 189 -5.50 39.66 30.65
C LYS A 189 -4.00 39.30 30.67
N GLY A 190 -3.24 40.04 31.46
CA GLY A 190 -1.94 39.66 32.02
C GLY A 190 -0.92 38.96 31.11
N GLY A 191 0.02 39.74 30.55
CA GLY A 191 1.43 39.36 30.43
C GLY A 191 1.85 38.41 29.29
N MET A 192 2.01 38.94 28.09
CA MET A 192 3.05 38.49 27.14
C MET A 192 3.26 39.56 26.07
N GLY A 193 4.18 40.50 26.33
CA GLY A 193 4.72 41.34 25.27
C GLY A 193 5.63 40.49 24.40
N GLY A 194 5.27 40.26 23.14
CA GLY A 194 6.11 39.50 22.23
C GLY A 194 5.35 38.91 21.05
N MET A 195 4.86 39.75 20.15
CA MET A 195 4.57 39.35 18.78
C MET A 195 5.91 39.13 18.04
N GLY A 196 6.60 38.07 18.42
CA GLY A 196 7.84 37.57 17.82
C GLY A 196 7.63 36.11 17.48
N GLY A 197 7.13 35.85 16.26
CA GLY A 197 6.70 34.51 15.87
C GLY A 197 6.53 34.32 14.36
N ILE A 198 7.42 34.89 13.54
CA ILE A 198 7.57 34.52 12.11
C ILE A 198 8.97 33.94 11.82
N GLY A 199 9.91 33.98 12.78
CA GLY A 199 11.24 33.36 12.66
C GLY A 199 11.36 31.93 13.22
N GLY A 200 10.25 31.30 13.61
CA GLY A 200 10.25 29.99 14.29
C GLY A 200 10.07 28.78 13.37
N VAL A 201 9.85 28.98 12.06
CA VAL A 201 9.51 27.91 11.10
C VAL A 201 10.69 26.96 10.82
N GLY A 202 11.92 27.33 11.21
CA GLY A 202 13.11 26.50 11.03
C GLY A 202 13.57 25.68 12.24
N LYS A 203 12.87 25.74 13.39
CA LYS A 203 13.15 24.91 14.57
C LYS A 203 11.97 24.00 14.86
N ALA A 204 11.62 23.16 13.91
CA ALA A 204 10.80 22.00 14.20
C ALA A 204 11.71 21.01 14.95
N ASN A 205 11.66 21.02 16.28
CA ASN A 205 12.20 19.90 17.06
C ASN A 205 11.44 18.66 16.58
N ALA A 206 12.07 17.87 15.70
CA ALA A 206 11.57 16.55 15.38
C ALA A 206 11.37 15.83 16.71
N LYS A 207 10.18 15.26 16.92
CA LYS A 207 9.97 14.30 18.01
C LYS A 207 10.77 13.06 17.62
N VAL A 208 12.08 13.12 17.84
CA VAL A 208 12.98 12.01 17.66
C VAL A 208 12.63 11.02 18.78
N TYR A 209 11.95 9.94 18.42
CA TYR A 209 11.61 8.87 19.36
C TYR A 209 12.90 8.11 19.70
N MET A 210 13.52 8.51 20.81
CA MET A 210 14.69 7.83 21.38
C MET A 210 14.18 6.79 22.38
N GLU A 211 14.27 5.51 22.00
CA GLU A 211 14.04 4.39 22.91
C GLU A 211 15.37 4.04 23.59
N LYS A 212 15.45 4.22 24.92
CA LYS A 212 16.66 3.86 25.70
C LYS A 212 16.85 2.35 25.82
N SER A 213 15.78 1.57 25.66
CA SER A 213 15.77 0.12 25.62
C SER A 213 14.59 -0.33 24.78
N THR A 214 14.84 -1.11 23.74
CA THR A 214 13.81 -1.60 22.81
C THR A 214 13.00 -2.75 23.40
N GLY A 215 13.55 -3.47 24.40
CA GLY A 215 12.94 -4.66 25.00
C GLY A 215 12.81 -5.86 24.07
N VAL A 216 13.38 -5.78 22.86
CA VAL A 216 13.36 -6.81 21.81
C VAL A 216 14.79 -7.27 21.57
N THR A 217 15.00 -8.58 21.45
CA THR A 217 16.32 -9.21 21.27
C THR A 217 16.30 -10.16 20.06
N PHE A 218 17.44 -10.74 19.66
CA PHE A 218 17.49 -11.72 18.58
C PHE A 218 16.70 -13.00 18.88
N ARG A 219 16.33 -13.22 20.15
CA ARG A 219 15.43 -14.30 20.57
C ARG A 219 13.99 -14.11 20.12
N ASP A 220 13.59 -12.86 19.86
CA ASP A 220 12.24 -12.48 19.46
C ASP A 220 12.10 -12.38 17.93
N VAL A 221 13.20 -12.52 17.18
CA VAL A 221 13.22 -12.61 15.72
C VAL A 221 13.52 -14.05 15.34
N ALA A 222 12.79 -14.63 14.40
CA ALA A 222 12.99 -16.02 13.99
C ALA A 222 13.08 -16.14 12.46
N GLY A 223 13.76 -17.20 11.99
CA GLY A 223 13.81 -17.55 10.57
C GLY A 223 14.59 -16.60 9.67
N GLN A 224 15.58 -15.90 10.23
CA GLN A 224 16.42 -14.90 9.54
C GLN A 224 17.88 -15.07 9.99
N ASP A 225 18.39 -16.31 9.94
CA ASP A 225 19.66 -16.66 10.57
C ASP A 225 20.85 -16.04 9.83
N GLU A 226 20.80 -15.98 8.50
CA GLU A 226 21.83 -15.34 7.66
C GLU A 226 21.90 -13.82 7.92
N ALA A 227 20.74 -13.18 8.05
CA ALA A 227 20.65 -11.76 8.36
C ALA A 227 21.14 -11.47 9.80
N LYS A 228 20.82 -12.34 10.76
CA LYS A 228 21.31 -12.23 12.15
C LYS A 228 22.82 -12.40 12.24
N GLU A 229 23.42 -13.34 11.51
CA GLU A 229 24.87 -13.51 11.48
C GLU A 229 25.56 -12.24 10.97
N SER A 230 25.08 -11.70 9.84
CA SER A 230 25.58 -10.44 9.28
C SER A 230 25.45 -9.26 10.24
N LEU A 231 24.37 -9.21 11.02
CA LEU A 231 24.13 -8.16 12.01
C LEU A 231 24.90 -8.38 13.33
N THR A 232 25.31 -9.62 13.62
CA THR A 232 26.13 -9.94 14.79
C THR A 232 27.51 -9.30 14.67
N GLU A 233 28.06 -9.19 13.46
CA GLU A 233 29.28 -8.40 13.20
C GLU A 233 29.11 -6.93 13.60
N ILE A 234 27.95 -6.33 13.29
CA ILE A 234 27.61 -4.94 13.63
C ILE A 234 27.47 -4.77 15.16
N ILE A 235 27.01 -5.81 15.86
CA ILE A 235 26.91 -5.82 17.33
C ILE A 235 28.30 -5.94 17.99
N ASP A 236 29.16 -6.87 17.54
CA ASP A 236 30.54 -6.99 18.06
C ASP A 236 31.30 -5.68 17.87
N PHE A 237 31.08 -5.03 16.74
CA PHE A 237 31.60 -3.71 16.44
C PHE A 237 31.18 -2.64 17.46
N LEU A 238 29.90 -2.58 17.85
CA LEU A 238 29.40 -1.60 18.81
C LEU A 238 29.98 -1.82 20.20
N HIS A 239 30.23 -3.08 20.58
CA HIS A 239 30.85 -3.42 21.85
C HIS A 239 32.36 -3.22 21.86
N ASN A 240 33.05 -3.56 20.78
CA ASN A 240 34.51 -3.64 20.70
C ASN A 240 35.09 -2.87 19.50
N PRO A 241 34.86 -1.55 19.35
CA PRO A 241 35.33 -0.80 18.18
C PRO A 241 36.86 -0.77 18.07
N GLN A 242 37.57 -0.82 19.21
CA GLN A 242 39.03 -0.77 19.27
C GLN A 242 39.70 -1.94 18.52
N LYS A 243 39.18 -3.15 18.69
CA LYS A 243 39.63 -4.39 18.04
C LYS A 243 39.72 -4.24 16.51
N TYR A 244 38.79 -3.53 15.91
CA TYR A 244 38.74 -3.28 14.47
C TYR A 244 39.67 -2.13 14.06
N THR A 245 39.72 -1.05 14.83
CA THR A 245 40.61 0.10 14.55
C THR A 245 42.08 -0.26 14.65
N GLU A 246 42.48 -1.16 15.56
CA GLU A 246 43.88 -1.56 15.77
C GLU A 246 44.48 -2.27 14.56
N ILE A 247 43.66 -3.04 13.84
CA ILE A 247 44.06 -3.75 12.61
C ILE A 247 43.88 -2.84 11.37
N GLY A 248 43.38 -1.62 11.56
CA GLY A 248 43.14 -0.65 10.48
C GLY A 248 41.87 -0.94 9.67
N ALA A 249 40.96 -1.79 10.18
CA ALA A 249 39.70 -2.06 9.52
C ALA A 249 38.81 -0.81 9.56
N LYS A 250 38.21 -0.48 8.40
CA LYS A 250 37.24 0.62 8.32
C LYS A 250 35.90 0.15 8.85
N LEU A 251 35.41 0.90 9.82
CA LEU A 251 34.14 0.73 10.49
C LEU A 251 32.99 0.98 9.49
N PRO A 252 32.02 0.06 9.32
CA PRO A 252 30.88 0.29 8.43
C PRO A 252 30.03 1.43 8.98
N LYS A 253 29.75 2.43 8.14
CA LYS A 253 28.95 3.61 8.55
C LYS A 253 27.45 3.31 8.56
N GLY A 254 27.00 2.40 7.70
CA GLY A 254 25.61 1.97 7.68
C GLY A 254 25.37 0.67 6.95
N ALA A 255 24.20 0.10 7.20
CA ALA A 255 23.69 -1.10 6.55
C ALA A 255 22.26 -0.91 6.06
N LEU A 256 21.97 -1.40 4.86
CA LEU A 256 20.65 -1.38 4.26
C LEU A 256 20.01 -2.77 4.37
N LEU A 257 18.90 -2.84 5.10
CA LEU A 257 18.01 -3.99 5.23
C LEU A 257 17.04 -4.01 4.04
N VAL A 258 17.15 -5.03 3.20
CA VAL A 258 16.37 -5.14 1.96
C VAL A 258 15.53 -6.40 2.00
N GLY A 259 14.24 -6.30 1.69
CA GLY A 259 13.39 -7.48 1.62
C GLY A 259 11.91 -7.14 1.42
N PRO A 260 11.05 -8.15 1.19
CA PRO A 260 9.62 -7.95 1.07
C PRO A 260 9.00 -7.28 2.31
N PRO A 261 7.85 -6.60 2.21
CA PRO A 261 7.15 -6.09 3.37
C PRO A 261 6.76 -7.23 4.32
N GLY A 262 6.73 -6.95 5.63
CA GLY A 262 6.31 -7.92 6.64
C GLY A 262 7.33 -9.01 7.01
N THR A 263 8.56 -8.98 6.50
CA THR A 263 9.64 -9.91 6.92
C THR A 263 10.34 -9.54 8.23
N GLY A 264 9.89 -8.47 8.90
CA GLY A 264 10.41 -8.09 10.22
C GLY A 264 11.67 -7.21 10.18
N LYS A 265 11.93 -6.46 9.10
CA LYS A 265 13.10 -5.55 8.98
C LYS A 265 13.22 -4.57 10.16
N THR A 266 12.13 -3.90 10.52
CA THR A 266 12.05 -2.98 11.65
C THR A 266 12.25 -3.69 12.99
N LEU A 267 11.69 -4.91 13.13
CA LEU A 267 11.85 -5.74 14.33
C LEU A 267 13.31 -6.18 14.49
N LEU A 268 13.97 -6.56 13.40
CA LEU A 268 15.37 -6.96 13.37
C LEU A 268 16.27 -5.78 13.74
N ALA A 269 16.03 -4.58 13.22
CA ALA A 269 16.76 -3.38 13.61
C ALA A 269 16.62 -3.06 15.12
N LYS A 270 15.41 -3.19 15.68
CA LYS A 270 15.18 -3.04 17.12
C LYS A 270 15.89 -4.10 17.95
N ALA A 271 15.95 -5.34 17.43
CA ALA A 271 16.63 -6.45 18.08
C ALA A 271 18.15 -6.25 18.12
N VAL A 272 18.76 -5.70 17.05
CA VAL A 272 20.18 -5.33 17.03
C VAL A 272 20.51 -4.34 18.14
N ALA A 273 19.67 -3.30 18.31
CA ALA A 273 19.87 -2.32 19.37
C ALA A 273 19.69 -2.90 20.77
N GLY A 274 18.74 -3.84 20.93
CA GLY A 274 18.52 -4.55 22.19
C GLY A 274 19.67 -5.47 22.56
N GLU A 275 20.22 -6.22 21.61
CA GLU A 275 21.40 -7.08 21.81
C GLU A 275 22.65 -6.25 22.11
N ALA A 276 22.88 -5.16 21.38
CA ALA A 276 24.00 -4.25 21.64
C ALA A 276 23.82 -3.38 22.90
N ASN A 277 22.61 -3.34 23.47
CA ASN A 277 22.23 -2.50 24.60
C ASN A 277 22.59 -1.01 24.40
N VAL A 278 22.31 -0.48 23.21
CA VAL A 278 22.56 0.93 22.83
C VAL A 278 21.25 1.67 22.57
N PRO A 279 21.21 3.01 22.70
CA PRO A 279 20.04 3.81 22.34
C PRO A 279 19.62 3.61 20.88
N PHE A 280 18.31 3.52 20.66
CA PHE A 280 17.72 3.33 19.35
C PHE A 280 16.90 4.55 18.93
N PHE A 281 17.26 5.14 17.79
CA PHE A 281 16.55 6.24 17.16
C PHE A 281 15.76 5.70 15.97
N SER A 282 14.43 5.79 15.99
CA SER A 282 13.57 5.30 14.90
C SER A 282 12.86 6.46 14.22
N ILE A 283 13.03 6.62 12.91
CA ILE A 283 12.35 7.63 12.09
C ILE A 283 11.87 7.00 10.79
N SER A 284 10.69 7.41 10.30
CA SER A 284 10.22 7.00 8.98
C SER A 284 10.78 7.92 7.90
N GLY A 285 11.17 7.39 6.75
CA GLY A 285 11.59 8.17 5.58
C GLY A 285 10.54 9.21 5.16
N SER A 286 9.26 8.86 5.31
CA SER A 286 8.14 9.76 5.04
C SER A 286 8.14 11.02 5.92
N ASP A 287 8.70 10.96 7.13
CA ASP A 287 8.73 12.09 8.07
C ASP A 287 9.67 13.22 7.62
N PHE A 288 10.50 12.95 6.62
CA PHE A 288 11.38 13.93 6.02
C PHE A 288 10.80 14.61 4.77
N VAL A 289 9.67 14.13 4.24
CA VAL A 289 9.00 14.69 3.07
C VAL A 289 7.90 15.64 3.54
N GLU A 290 8.11 16.95 3.40
CA GLU A 290 7.13 17.96 3.80
C GLU A 290 6.85 18.99 2.68
N MET A 291 5.73 19.72 2.83
CA MET A 291 5.32 20.77 1.88
C MET A 291 6.29 21.97 1.82
N PHE A 292 7.16 22.13 2.81
CA PHE A 292 8.07 23.26 2.93
C PHE A 292 9.51 22.84 2.59
N VAL A 293 10.08 23.47 1.55
CA VAL A 293 11.45 23.26 1.11
C VAL A 293 12.43 23.51 2.26
N GLY A 294 13.36 22.57 2.47
CA GLY A 294 14.43 22.68 3.47
C GLY A 294 14.07 22.23 4.89
N VAL A 295 12.80 21.92 5.18
CA VAL A 295 12.42 21.37 6.50
C VAL A 295 12.97 19.95 6.67
N GLY A 296 12.83 19.08 5.67
CA GLY A 296 13.41 17.74 5.68
C GLY A 296 14.92 17.74 5.92
N ALA A 297 15.66 18.57 5.18
CA ALA A 297 17.10 18.75 5.37
C ALA A 297 17.49 19.28 6.76
N SER A 298 16.66 20.12 7.41
CA SER A 298 16.93 20.54 8.79
C SER A 298 16.75 19.37 9.78
N ARG A 299 15.72 18.54 9.58
CA ARG A 299 15.46 17.37 10.44
C ARG A 299 16.58 16.35 10.36
N VAL A 300 17.13 16.12 9.17
CA VAL A 300 18.30 15.24 8.99
C VAL A 300 19.48 15.77 9.81
N ARG A 301 19.78 17.07 9.74
CA ARG A 301 20.85 17.68 10.55
C ARG A 301 20.64 17.53 12.04
N ASP A 302 19.42 17.80 12.51
CA ASP A 302 19.08 17.70 13.93
C ASP A 302 19.14 16.24 14.42
N LEU A 303 18.70 15.27 13.61
CA LEU A 303 18.83 13.84 13.91
C LEU A 303 20.27 13.43 14.17
N PHE A 304 21.19 13.73 13.23
CA PHE A 304 22.60 13.36 13.37
C PHE A 304 23.27 14.09 14.53
N LYS A 305 22.87 15.35 14.78
CA LYS A 305 23.36 16.12 15.93
C LYS A 305 22.92 15.54 17.27
N GLU A 306 21.69 15.08 17.41
CA GLU A 306 21.22 14.42 18.63
C GLU A 306 21.84 13.02 18.77
N ALA A 307 21.91 12.24 17.69
CA ALA A 307 22.55 10.92 17.69
C ALA A 307 24.02 11.00 18.14
N ALA A 308 24.76 12.00 17.65
CA ALA A 308 26.17 12.22 18.02
C ALA A 308 26.38 12.54 19.51
N LYS A 309 25.38 13.06 20.23
CA LYS A 309 25.48 13.34 21.67
C LYS A 309 25.31 12.10 22.54
N VAL A 310 24.59 11.09 22.03
CA VAL A 310 24.23 9.87 22.76
C VAL A 310 24.98 8.65 22.21
N ALA A 311 26.03 8.88 21.42
CA ALA A 311 26.86 7.81 20.87
C ALA A 311 27.59 7.02 21.99
N PRO A 312 27.73 5.69 21.87
CA PRO A 312 27.34 4.84 20.73
C PRO A 312 25.82 4.61 20.65
N CYS A 313 25.25 4.66 19.44
CA CYS A 313 23.81 4.50 19.22
C CYS A 313 23.51 4.00 17.80
N ILE A 314 22.27 3.54 17.59
CA ILE A 314 21.77 3.12 16.28
C ILE A 314 20.71 4.10 15.81
N VAL A 315 20.85 4.58 14.58
CA VAL A 315 19.84 5.38 13.87
C VAL A 315 19.19 4.50 12.82
N PHE A 316 17.88 4.30 12.92
CA PHE A 316 17.09 3.51 12.00
C PHE A 316 16.15 4.40 11.17
N ILE A 317 16.26 4.30 9.85
CA ILE A 317 15.39 4.97 8.88
C ILE A 317 14.55 3.90 8.16
N ASP A 318 13.26 3.84 8.46
CA ASP A 318 12.34 2.97 7.71
C ASP A 318 11.93 3.63 6.38
N GLU A 319 11.51 2.84 5.40
CA GLU A 319 11.04 3.32 4.08
C GLU A 319 11.97 4.37 3.44
N ILE A 320 13.29 4.10 3.44
CA ILE A 320 14.28 5.06 2.93
C ILE A 320 14.07 5.40 1.45
N ASP A 321 13.36 4.56 0.70
CA ASP A 321 12.99 4.82 -0.70
C ASP A 321 12.09 6.05 -0.89
N THR A 322 11.41 6.52 0.15
CA THR A 322 10.62 7.77 0.13
C THR A 322 11.50 9.01 -0.11
N ILE A 323 12.71 9.05 0.46
CA ILE A 323 13.69 10.14 0.26
C ILE A 323 14.84 9.75 -0.67
N GLY A 324 15.13 8.47 -0.79
CA GLY A 324 16.26 7.91 -1.51
C GLY A 324 15.99 7.63 -2.98
N LYS A 325 14.83 7.98 -3.52
CA LYS A 325 14.48 7.66 -4.91
C LYS A 325 15.42 8.36 -5.91
N SER A 326 15.93 7.59 -6.87
CA SER A 326 16.74 8.11 -7.98
C SER A 326 16.01 9.20 -8.76
N ARG A 327 16.77 10.14 -9.34
CA ARG A 327 16.26 11.26 -10.11
C ARG A 327 15.44 10.77 -11.32
N ASP A 328 14.12 10.78 -11.20
CA ASP A 328 13.25 10.68 -12.37
C ASP A 328 13.29 12.03 -13.10
N ASN A 329 13.68 11.98 -14.38
CA ASN A 329 13.86 13.14 -15.28
C ASN A 329 12.56 13.89 -15.61
N ARG A 330 11.53 13.80 -14.74
CA ARG A 330 10.23 14.47 -14.88
C ARG A 330 10.29 15.81 -14.18
N MET A 331 10.33 16.85 -14.99
CA MET A 331 10.37 18.27 -14.61
C MET A 331 9.27 18.62 -13.58
N GLY A 332 9.64 19.06 -12.37
CA GLY A 332 8.79 19.96 -11.57
C GLY A 332 8.28 19.54 -10.18
N GLY A 333 8.88 18.57 -9.46
CA GLY A 333 8.40 18.23 -8.11
C GLY A 333 9.36 17.52 -7.14
N ASN A 334 10.66 17.45 -7.44
CA ASN A 334 11.63 16.67 -6.66
C ASN A 334 12.58 17.50 -5.78
N ASP A 335 12.52 18.83 -5.80
CA ASP A 335 13.55 19.68 -5.20
C ASP A 335 13.71 19.50 -3.68
N GLU A 336 12.62 19.30 -2.96
CA GLU A 336 12.63 19.07 -1.49
C GLU A 336 13.23 17.71 -1.14
N ARG A 337 12.78 16.64 -1.83
CA ARG A 337 13.31 15.29 -1.64
C ARG A 337 14.80 15.24 -1.96
N GLU A 338 15.22 15.86 -3.07
CA GLU A 338 16.63 15.91 -3.47
C GLU A 338 17.47 16.68 -2.46
N GLN A 339 16.97 17.80 -1.93
CA GLN A 339 17.68 18.56 -0.91
C GLN A 339 17.86 17.75 0.38
N THR A 340 16.81 17.08 0.83
CA THR A 340 16.83 16.20 2.00
C THR A 340 17.79 15.03 1.80
N LEU A 341 17.77 14.39 0.63
CA LEU A 341 18.69 13.30 0.27
C LEU A 341 20.14 13.77 0.28
N ASN A 342 20.44 14.89 -0.38
CA ASN A 342 21.80 15.43 -0.41
C ASN A 342 22.30 15.79 0.99
N GLN A 343 21.41 16.28 1.88
CA GLN A 343 21.77 16.53 3.26
C GLN A 343 22.08 15.22 4.01
N LEU A 344 21.30 14.16 3.81
CA LEU A 344 21.58 12.84 4.39
C LEU A 344 22.95 12.32 3.94
N LEU A 345 23.26 12.43 2.66
CA LEU A 345 24.58 12.06 2.11
C LEU A 345 25.71 12.87 2.75
N ALA A 346 25.52 14.18 2.93
CA ALA A 346 26.51 15.05 3.55
C ALA A 346 26.77 14.70 5.02
N GLU A 347 25.72 14.38 5.80
CA GLU A 347 25.87 13.94 7.19
C GLU A 347 26.54 12.57 7.29
N MET A 348 26.22 11.63 6.40
CA MET A 348 26.86 10.31 6.35
C MET A 348 28.36 10.39 6.02
N ASP A 349 28.73 11.24 5.07
CA ASP A 349 30.13 11.46 4.70
C ASP A 349 30.90 12.20 5.81
N GLY A 350 30.24 13.17 6.48
CA GLY A 350 30.82 14.02 7.52
C GLY A 350 30.96 13.39 8.91
N PHE A 351 30.31 12.25 9.17
CA PHE A 351 30.39 11.58 10.47
C PHE A 351 31.66 10.74 10.64
N ASP A 352 32.23 10.82 11.84
CA ASP A 352 33.39 10.04 12.25
C ASP A 352 32.95 8.67 12.81
N PRO A 353 33.21 7.57 12.09
CA PRO A 353 32.70 6.25 12.47
C PRO A 353 33.30 5.73 13.79
N THR A 354 34.41 6.30 14.26
CA THR A 354 35.01 5.95 15.56
C THR A 354 34.13 6.28 16.76
N LYS A 355 33.16 7.19 16.59
CA LYS A 355 32.21 7.55 17.65
C LYS A 355 31.16 6.46 17.90
N GLY A 356 31.07 5.43 17.05
CA GLY A 356 30.15 4.31 17.25
C GLY A 356 28.68 4.61 16.96
N VAL A 357 28.38 5.48 15.98
CA VAL A 357 27.02 5.67 15.47
C VAL A 357 26.87 4.88 14.17
N ILE A 358 25.84 4.05 14.10
CA ILE A 358 25.56 3.20 12.95
C ILE A 358 24.20 3.56 12.38
N LEU A 359 24.16 3.75 11.06
CA LEU A 359 22.93 3.99 10.33
C LEU A 359 22.37 2.68 9.76
N LEU A 360 21.21 2.26 10.23
CA LEU A 360 20.42 1.19 9.63
C LEU A 360 19.29 1.80 8.81
N ALA A 361 19.06 1.29 7.61
CA ALA A 361 17.90 1.70 6.81
C ALA A 361 17.14 0.48 6.31
N ALA A 362 15.83 0.58 6.15
CA ALA A 362 15.02 -0.47 5.54
C ALA A 362 14.33 0.01 4.27
N THR A 363 14.27 -0.86 3.27
CA THR A 363 13.47 -0.62 2.06
C THR A 363 12.86 -1.92 1.54
N ASN A 364 11.71 -1.78 0.88
CA ASN A 364 11.11 -2.83 0.06
C ASN A 364 11.53 -2.72 -1.42
N ARG A 365 12.26 -1.67 -1.80
CA ARG A 365 12.53 -1.28 -3.19
C ARG A 365 13.99 -0.84 -3.38
N PRO A 366 14.96 -1.75 -3.26
CA PRO A 366 16.36 -1.39 -3.45
C PRO A 366 16.65 -0.84 -4.86
N GLU A 367 15.87 -1.23 -5.87
CA GLU A 367 16.07 -0.85 -7.26
C GLU A 367 15.79 0.63 -7.57
N VAL A 368 14.91 1.27 -6.79
CA VAL A 368 14.58 2.69 -6.99
C VAL A 368 15.51 3.63 -6.23
N LEU A 369 16.39 3.09 -5.39
CA LEU A 369 17.32 3.89 -4.60
C LEU A 369 18.41 4.52 -5.45
N ASP A 370 18.77 5.76 -5.11
CA ASP A 370 19.90 6.46 -5.68
C ASP A 370 21.20 5.69 -5.38
N GLN A 371 21.96 5.38 -6.44
CA GLN A 371 23.24 4.68 -6.33
C GLN A 371 24.24 5.41 -5.44
N ALA A 372 24.08 6.72 -5.24
CA ALA A 372 24.86 7.50 -4.30
C ALA A 372 24.75 6.95 -2.86
N LEU A 373 23.58 6.46 -2.43
CA LEU A 373 23.39 5.89 -1.08
C LEU A 373 24.17 4.59 -0.88
N LEU A 374 24.36 3.82 -1.95
CA LEU A 374 25.00 2.49 -1.94
C LEU A 374 26.52 2.54 -2.14
N ARG A 375 27.11 3.74 -2.24
CA ARG A 375 28.56 3.88 -2.41
C ARG A 375 29.31 3.59 -1.11
N PRO A 376 30.53 3.03 -1.17
CA PRO A 376 31.38 2.83 0.01
C PRO A 376 31.57 4.12 0.83
N GLY A 377 31.51 4.01 2.15
CA GLY A 377 31.42 5.11 3.11
C GLY A 377 30.00 5.54 3.49
N ARG A 378 28.95 4.85 3.02
CA ARG A 378 27.54 5.16 3.27
C ARG A 378 26.79 3.90 3.71
N PHE A 379 25.87 3.36 2.89
CA PHE A 379 25.30 2.04 3.12
C PHE A 379 26.19 0.97 2.50
N ASP A 380 27.26 0.64 3.22
CA ASP A 380 28.33 -0.23 2.74
C ASP A 380 27.96 -1.70 2.77
N ARG A 381 26.98 -2.05 3.62
CA ARG A 381 26.46 -3.40 3.75
C ARG A 381 25.02 -3.43 3.26
N ARG A 382 24.73 -4.38 2.36
CA ARG A 382 23.36 -4.74 2.01
C ARG A 382 23.05 -6.09 2.63
N ILE A 383 22.06 -6.12 3.51
CA ILE A 383 21.62 -7.33 4.20
C ILE A 383 20.24 -7.66 3.66
N THR A 384 20.17 -8.76 2.92
CA THR A 384 18.91 -9.25 2.36
C THR A 384 18.15 -10.03 3.43
N ILE A 385 16.86 -9.74 3.57
CA ILE A 385 15.93 -10.36 4.50
C ILE A 385 14.82 -10.97 3.65
N ASP A 386 15.03 -12.23 3.30
CA ASP A 386 14.12 -12.97 2.44
C ASP A 386 12.94 -13.55 3.22
N ARG A 387 12.02 -14.19 2.49
CA ARG A 387 10.90 -14.88 3.12
C ARG A 387 11.42 -16.08 3.92
N PRO A 388 10.84 -16.37 5.09
CA PRO A 388 11.31 -17.48 5.91
C PRO A 388 11.11 -18.83 5.19
N ASN A 389 12.14 -19.68 5.24
CA ASN A 389 12.06 -21.10 4.85
C ASN A 389 11.17 -21.89 5.84
N LEU A 390 10.90 -23.17 5.57
CA LEU A 390 10.07 -24.00 6.47
C LEU A 390 10.53 -23.97 7.94
N ALA A 391 11.83 -24.11 8.19
CA ALA A 391 12.39 -24.07 9.55
C ALA A 391 12.16 -22.69 10.20
N GLY A 392 12.34 -21.62 9.43
CA GLY A 392 12.10 -20.24 9.83
C GLY A 392 10.62 -19.96 10.11
N ARG A 393 9.70 -20.53 9.32
CA ARG A 393 8.25 -20.43 9.56
C ARG A 393 7.85 -21.15 10.84
N ILE A 394 8.39 -22.35 11.09
CA ILE A 394 8.19 -23.09 12.35
C ILE A 394 8.69 -22.26 13.53
N ALA A 395 9.91 -21.71 13.45
CA ALA A 395 10.49 -20.89 14.50
C ALA A 395 9.68 -19.59 14.74
N THR A 396 9.20 -18.96 13.66
CA THR A 396 8.33 -17.77 13.74
C THR A 396 7.00 -18.08 14.42
N LEU A 397 6.35 -19.19 14.05
CA LEU A 397 5.15 -19.67 14.72
C LEU A 397 5.41 -19.97 16.20
N GLN A 398 6.54 -20.55 16.55
CA GLN A 398 6.92 -20.80 17.96
C GLN A 398 7.07 -19.51 18.77
N VAL A 399 7.69 -18.47 18.19
CA VAL A 399 7.81 -17.15 18.86
C VAL A 399 6.43 -16.54 19.11
N HIS A 400 5.56 -16.54 18.11
CA HIS A 400 4.24 -15.92 18.23
C HIS A 400 3.25 -16.74 19.08
N THR A 401 3.46 -18.05 19.19
CA THR A 401 2.61 -18.92 20.03
C THR A 401 3.07 -19.01 21.49
N ARG A 402 4.25 -18.50 21.85
CA ARG A 402 4.83 -18.58 23.21
C ARG A 402 3.91 -18.04 24.31
N ASN A 403 3.14 -17.00 24.00
CA ASN A 403 2.22 -16.35 24.94
C ASN A 403 0.76 -16.84 24.81
N ILE A 404 0.51 -17.79 23.90
CA ILE A 404 -0.82 -18.35 23.61
C ILE A 404 -0.91 -19.76 24.17
N ARG A 405 -2.06 -20.11 24.74
CA ARG A 405 -2.30 -21.46 25.24
C ARG A 405 -2.77 -22.35 24.10
N LEU A 406 -1.87 -23.19 23.60
CA LEU A 406 -2.16 -24.20 22.60
C LEU A 406 -2.73 -25.47 23.26
N ALA A 407 -3.59 -26.18 22.54
CA ALA A 407 -4.01 -27.54 22.90
C ALA A 407 -2.95 -28.57 22.46
N GLU A 408 -3.01 -29.78 23.02
CA GLU A 408 -2.02 -30.84 22.81
C GLU A 408 -2.01 -31.40 21.37
N ASP A 409 -3.09 -31.20 20.63
CA ASP A 409 -3.28 -31.61 19.23
C ASP A 409 -2.56 -30.70 18.22
N VAL A 410 -2.01 -29.56 18.66
CA VAL A 410 -1.45 -28.56 17.75
C VAL A 410 -0.10 -29.01 17.17
N ASN A 411 -0.05 -29.13 15.85
CA ASN A 411 1.17 -29.43 15.10
C ASN A 411 1.57 -28.22 14.23
N LEU A 412 2.52 -27.43 14.75
CA LEU A 412 3.04 -26.24 14.07
C LEU A 412 3.76 -26.56 12.74
N LYS A 413 4.29 -27.78 12.56
CA LYS A 413 4.93 -28.19 11.31
C LYS A 413 3.91 -28.26 10.17
N LYS A 414 2.72 -28.82 10.42
CA LYS A 414 1.64 -28.87 9.42
C LYS A 414 1.17 -27.46 9.05
N VAL A 415 1.06 -26.56 10.03
CA VAL A 415 0.69 -25.15 9.78
C VAL A 415 1.79 -24.42 8.98
N ALA A 416 3.06 -24.69 9.27
CA ALA A 416 4.19 -24.11 8.53
C ALA A 416 4.27 -24.57 7.06
N LEU A 417 3.86 -25.82 6.78
CA LEU A 417 3.74 -26.33 5.41
C LEU A 417 2.58 -25.67 4.67
N ALA A 418 1.42 -25.55 5.33
CA ALA A 418 0.25 -24.86 4.77
C ALA A 418 0.54 -23.39 4.41
N THR A 419 1.33 -22.72 5.26
CA THR A 419 1.68 -21.30 5.13
C THR A 419 2.91 -21.05 4.25
N ALA A 420 3.12 -21.89 3.22
CA ALA A 420 4.19 -21.71 2.27
C ALA A 420 4.12 -20.31 1.61
N GLY A 421 5.25 -19.61 1.58
CA GLY A 421 5.33 -18.25 1.03
C GLY A 421 4.83 -17.12 1.93
N CYS A 422 4.19 -17.40 3.08
CA CYS A 422 3.79 -16.36 4.04
C CYS A 422 5.02 -15.66 4.67
N VAL A 423 4.90 -14.36 4.92
CA VAL A 423 5.93 -13.60 5.66
C VAL A 423 5.69 -13.64 7.16
N GLY A 424 6.67 -13.21 7.96
CA GLY A 424 6.56 -13.24 9.42
C GLY A 424 5.35 -12.47 9.98
N ALA A 425 4.99 -11.34 9.36
CA ALA A 425 3.79 -10.58 9.72
C ALA A 425 2.49 -11.36 9.45
N ASP A 426 2.40 -12.12 8.36
CA ASP A 426 1.23 -12.95 8.05
C ASP A 426 1.09 -14.08 9.07
N LEU A 427 2.20 -14.72 9.44
CA LEU A 427 2.21 -15.77 10.47
C LEU A 427 1.80 -15.23 11.85
N ALA A 428 2.26 -14.03 12.20
CA ALA A 428 1.85 -13.36 13.43
C ALA A 428 0.34 -13.06 13.43
N ASN A 429 -0.19 -12.59 12.31
CA ASN A 429 -1.61 -12.30 12.15
C ASN A 429 -2.47 -13.58 12.21
N LEU A 430 -2.04 -14.65 11.54
CA LEU A 430 -2.68 -15.97 11.56
C LEU A 430 -2.80 -16.50 12.99
N VAL A 431 -1.71 -16.47 13.75
CA VAL A 431 -1.71 -16.94 15.15
C VAL A 431 -2.65 -16.09 16.02
N ASN A 432 -2.70 -14.78 15.80
CA ASN A 432 -3.62 -13.89 16.50
C ASN A 432 -5.09 -14.16 16.14
N GLU A 433 -5.41 -14.35 14.86
CA GLU A 433 -6.77 -14.70 14.42
C GLU A 433 -7.22 -16.06 14.95
N ALA A 434 -6.32 -17.03 15.04
CA ALA A 434 -6.59 -18.33 15.67
C ALA A 434 -6.96 -18.19 17.15
N ALA A 435 -6.22 -17.32 17.88
CA ALA A 435 -6.53 -17.01 19.27
C ALA A 435 -7.88 -16.30 19.41
N LEU A 436 -8.17 -15.31 18.56
CA LEU A 436 -9.46 -14.61 18.55
C LEU A 436 -10.61 -15.56 18.22
N ARG A 437 -10.43 -16.49 17.27
CA ARG A 437 -11.42 -17.52 16.93
C ARG A 437 -11.69 -18.45 18.12
N ALA A 438 -10.65 -18.90 18.83
CA ALA A 438 -10.80 -19.70 20.03
C ALA A 438 -11.62 -18.97 21.10
N VAL A 439 -11.33 -17.69 21.34
CA VAL A 439 -12.08 -16.84 22.28
C VAL A 439 -13.53 -16.64 21.84
N ARG A 440 -13.79 -16.39 20.55
CA ARG A 440 -15.16 -16.27 20.01
C ARG A 440 -15.98 -17.55 20.19
N LYS A 441 -15.35 -18.73 20.09
CA LYS A 441 -15.98 -20.03 20.39
C LYS A 441 -16.04 -20.34 21.91
N GLY A 442 -15.69 -19.41 22.79
CA GLY A 442 -15.72 -19.58 24.24
C GLY A 442 -14.65 -20.54 24.80
N ARG A 443 -13.63 -20.88 24.02
CA ARG A 443 -12.55 -21.79 24.41
C ARG A 443 -11.38 -21.02 25.04
N LYS A 444 -10.62 -21.72 25.90
CA LYS A 444 -9.42 -21.19 26.58
C LYS A 444 -8.11 -21.64 25.95
N LEU A 445 -8.18 -22.60 25.03
CA LEU A 445 -7.06 -23.20 24.32
C LEU A 445 -7.30 -23.06 22.82
N VAL A 446 -6.24 -22.77 22.07
CA VAL A 446 -6.23 -22.75 20.60
C VAL A 446 -5.95 -24.16 20.09
N THR A 447 -6.82 -24.65 19.21
CA THR A 447 -6.72 -26.01 18.62
C THR A 447 -6.11 -25.97 17.22
N GLN A 448 -5.76 -27.13 16.67
CA GLN A 448 -5.24 -27.22 15.29
C GLN A 448 -6.24 -26.67 14.26
N GLU A 449 -7.54 -26.91 14.47
CA GLU A 449 -8.64 -26.38 13.64
C GLU A 449 -8.62 -24.84 13.60
N ASP A 450 -8.29 -24.18 14.70
CA ASP A 450 -8.28 -22.71 14.75
C ASP A 450 -7.15 -22.10 13.95
N LEU A 451 -5.97 -22.72 13.98
CA LEU A 451 -4.81 -22.25 13.22
C LEU A 451 -5.04 -22.41 11.72
N LEU A 452 -5.59 -23.55 11.29
CA LEU A 452 -5.88 -23.79 9.89
C LEU A 452 -7.09 -22.96 9.40
N ALA A 453 -8.13 -22.77 10.23
CA ALA A 453 -9.22 -21.86 9.88
C ALA A 453 -8.78 -20.38 9.86
N ALA A 454 -7.80 -19.99 10.70
CA ALA A 454 -7.22 -18.65 10.65
C ALA A 454 -6.36 -18.45 9.40
N PHE A 455 -5.65 -19.47 8.95
CA PHE A 455 -4.96 -19.45 7.66
C PHE A 455 -5.93 -19.21 6.51
N GLU A 456 -7.04 -19.96 6.46
CA GLU A 456 -8.10 -19.76 5.47
C GLU A 456 -8.68 -18.35 5.53
N LEU A 457 -8.90 -17.81 6.73
CA LEU A 457 -9.39 -16.45 6.92
C LEU A 457 -8.40 -15.40 6.37
N VAL A 458 -7.10 -15.59 6.57
CA VAL A 458 -6.06 -14.67 6.10
C VAL A 458 -5.96 -14.70 4.57
N ILE A 459 -6.13 -15.87 3.94
CA ILE A 459 -6.05 -16.03 2.49
C ILE A 459 -7.36 -15.66 1.78
N ALA A 460 -8.49 -16.26 2.17
CA ALA A 460 -9.77 -16.13 1.47
C ALA A 460 -10.67 -15.03 2.03
N GLY A 461 -10.36 -14.50 3.22
CA GLY A 461 -11.20 -13.54 3.94
C GLY A 461 -12.30 -14.20 4.77
N THR A 462 -13.23 -13.41 5.32
CA THR A 462 -14.33 -13.93 6.13
C THR A 462 -15.40 -14.60 5.27
N GLU A 463 -16.06 -15.63 5.80
CA GLU A 463 -17.25 -16.21 5.19
C GLU A 463 -18.38 -15.18 5.09
N LYS A 464 -18.99 -15.03 3.90
CA LYS A 464 -20.14 -14.15 3.69
C LYS A 464 -21.43 -14.80 4.21
N LYS A 465 -21.77 -14.52 5.46
CA LYS A 465 -23.05 -14.92 6.04
C LYS A 465 -24.21 -14.17 5.37
N GLY A 466 -24.97 -14.86 4.52
CA GLY A 466 -26.16 -14.31 3.85
C GLY A 466 -26.07 -14.20 2.32
N SER A 467 -24.99 -14.67 1.69
CA SER A 467 -24.97 -14.84 0.24
C SER A 467 -25.82 -16.05 -0.14
N VAL A 468 -27.04 -15.80 -0.62
CA VAL A 468 -27.93 -16.86 -1.12
C VAL A 468 -27.60 -17.06 -2.60
N LEU A 469 -26.74 -18.03 -2.88
CA LEU A 469 -26.54 -18.54 -4.24
C LEU A 469 -27.78 -19.33 -4.66
N THR A 470 -28.20 -19.19 -5.91
CA THR A 470 -29.24 -20.05 -6.50
C THR A 470 -28.75 -21.50 -6.58
N GLU A 471 -29.66 -22.47 -6.62
CA GLU A 471 -29.31 -23.89 -6.77
C GLU A 471 -28.44 -24.16 -8.01
N PHE A 472 -28.69 -23.43 -9.10
CA PHE A 472 -27.88 -23.51 -10.31
C PHE A 472 -26.46 -22.97 -10.10
N GLU A 473 -26.32 -21.80 -9.46
CA GLU A 473 -25.01 -21.22 -9.13
C GLU A 473 -24.23 -22.10 -8.15
N LYS A 474 -24.88 -22.62 -7.10
CA LYS A 474 -24.23 -23.58 -6.17
C LYS A 474 -23.72 -24.80 -6.91
N LYS A 475 -24.54 -25.39 -7.79
CA LYS A 475 -24.15 -26.53 -8.62
C LYS A 475 -22.98 -26.18 -9.52
N LEU A 476 -23.00 -25.02 -10.16
CA LEU A 476 -21.94 -24.55 -11.04
C LEU A 476 -20.61 -24.40 -10.29
N VAL A 477 -20.63 -23.74 -9.13
CA VAL A 477 -19.45 -23.59 -8.26
C VAL A 477 -18.96 -24.97 -7.79
N ALA A 478 -19.86 -25.89 -7.44
CA ALA A 478 -19.46 -27.23 -7.03
C ALA A 478 -18.73 -28.01 -8.15
N TYR A 479 -19.22 -27.96 -9.40
CA TYR A 479 -18.49 -28.56 -10.52
C TYR A 479 -17.16 -27.88 -10.79
N HIS A 480 -17.10 -26.55 -10.66
CA HIS A 480 -15.87 -25.77 -10.84
C HIS A 480 -14.79 -26.22 -9.83
N GLU A 481 -15.11 -26.22 -8.55
CA GLU A 481 -14.16 -26.59 -7.49
C GLU A 481 -13.76 -28.07 -7.55
N VAL A 482 -14.72 -28.97 -7.77
CA VAL A 482 -14.41 -30.40 -7.95
C VAL A 482 -13.59 -30.62 -9.22
N GLY A 483 -13.76 -29.80 -10.26
CA GLY A 483 -12.93 -29.82 -11.47
C GLY A 483 -11.45 -29.63 -11.16
N HIS A 484 -11.09 -28.61 -10.39
CA HIS A 484 -9.71 -28.42 -9.92
C HIS A 484 -9.20 -29.63 -9.14
N ALA A 485 -10.00 -30.11 -8.19
CA ALA A 485 -9.62 -31.22 -7.33
C ALA A 485 -9.40 -32.53 -8.10
N MET A 486 -10.26 -32.85 -9.07
CA MET A 486 -10.18 -34.08 -9.88
C MET A 486 -8.96 -34.07 -10.80
N VAL A 487 -8.66 -32.94 -11.43
CA VAL A 487 -7.45 -32.78 -12.24
C VAL A 487 -6.21 -32.91 -11.37
N ALA A 488 -6.19 -32.28 -10.19
CA ALA A 488 -5.09 -32.40 -9.24
C ALA A 488 -4.89 -33.85 -8.76
N TYR A 489 -5.97 -34.59 -8.47
CA TYR A 489 -5.91 -35.96 -7.98
C TYR A 489 -5.43 -36.98 -9.03
N LYS A 490 -5.80 -36.80 -10.31
CA LYS A 490 -5.44 -37.75 -11.39
C LYS A 490 -4.05 -37.52 -11.98
N GLN A 491 -3.45 -36.37 -11.74
CA GLN A 491 -2.09 -36.06 -12.19
C GLN A 491 -1.04 -36.49 -11.16
N LYS A 492 0.20 -36.73 -11.62
CA LYS A 492 1.31 -37.19 -10.76
C LYS A 492 2.12 -36.07 -10.13
N ASN A 493 2.25 -34.94 -10.84
CA ASN A 493 3.16 -33.84 -10.49
C ASN A 493 2.41 -32.68 -9.82
N THR A 494 1.37 -33.00 -9.06
CA THR A 494 0.43 -32.06 -8.44
C THR A 494 0.47 -32.19 -6.93
N GLU A 495 0.10 -31.09 -6.26
CA GLU A 495 -0.03 -31.05 -4.82
C GLU A 495 -1.34 -31.74 -4.39
N PRO A 496 -1.37 -32.51 -3.29
CA PRO A 496 -2.57 -33.21 -2.86
C PRO A 496 -3.67 -32.24 -2.41
N VAL A 497 -4.92 -32.63 -2.66
CA VAL A 497 -6.11 -31.87 -2.24
C VAL A 497 -6.30 -32.03 -0.73
N GLN A 498 -6.40 -30.91 -0.02
CA GLN A 498 -6.67 -30.90 1.42
C GLN A 498 -8.15 -30.66 1.72
N LYS A 499 -8.77 -29.70 1.02
CA LYS A 499 -10.13 -29.24 1.29
C LYS A 499 -10.77 -28.63 0.04
N ILE A 500 -12.06 -28.83 -0.12
CA ILE A 500 -12.89 -28.26 -1.17
C ILE A 500 -14.11 -27.60 -0.50
N THR A 501 -14.40 -26.34 -0.83
CA THR A 501 -15.56 -25.62 -0.25
C THR A 501 -16.27 -24.79 -1.31
N ILE A 502 -17.60 -24.76 -1.23
CA ILE A 502 -18.48 -23.92 -2.07
C ILE A 502 -19.09 -22.76 -1.28
N VAL A 503 -18.54 -22.48 -0.09
CA VAL A 503 -19.00 -21.39 0.76
C VAL A 503 -18.35 -20.08 0.29
N PRO A 504 -19.14 -19.01 0.03
CA PRO A 504 -18.60 -17.76 -0.47
C PRO A 504 -17.85 -16.96 0.60
N HIS A 505 -16.72 -16.37 0.22
CA HIS A 505 -15.85 -15.58 1.10
C HIS A 505 -15.76 -14.10 0.67
N THR A 506 -15.27 -13.21 1.55
CA THR A 506 -15.24 -11.76 1.31
C THR A 506 -14.31 -11.34 0.19
N GLN A 507 -13.24 -12.08 -0.10
CA GLN A 507 -12.30 -11.73 -1.18
C GLN A 507 -12.80 -12.06 -2.60
N GLY A 508 -14.09 -12.38 -2.76
CA GLY A 508 -14.69 -12.59 -4.08
C GLY A 508 -14.65 -14.02 -4.59
N ALA A 509 -14.08 -14.95 -3.83
CA ALA A 509 -14.16 -16.38 -4.10
C ALA A 509 -15.56 -16.93 -3.75
N LEU A 510 -16.26 -17.50 -4.74
CA LEU A 510 -17.55 -18.18 -4.55
C LEU A 510 -17.37 -19.59 -3.98
N GLY A 511 -16.21 -20.20 -4.23
CA GLY A 511 -15.69 -21.44 -3.67
C GLY A 511 -14.16 -21.42 -3.77
N TYR A 512 -13.49 -22.42 -3.20
CA TYR A 512 -12.07 -22.65 -3.46
C TYR A 512 -11.67 -24.10 -3.16
N THR A 513 -10.59 -24.52 -3.82
CA THR A 513 -9.92 -25.82 -3.62
C THR A 513 -8.53 -25.59 -3.05
N LEU A 514 -8.30 -26.06 -1.83
CA LEU A 514 -7.02 -25.94 -1.15
C LEU A 514 -6.13 -27.13 -1.47
N LEU A 515 -5.04 -26.88 -2.19
CA LEU A 515 -3.94 -27.81 -2.40
C LEU A 515 -2.85 -27.53 -1.37
N MET A 516 -2.28 -28.59 -0.79
CA MET A 516 -1.21 -28.45 0.21
C MET A 516 0.01 -29.29 -0.18
N PRO A 517 1.20 -28.69 -0.34
CA PRO A 517 2.39 -29.45 -0.66
C PRO A 517 2.84 -30.30 0.54
N GLU A 518 3.34 -31.51 0.26
CA GLU A 518 3.94 -32.38 1.28
C GLU A 518 5.35 -31.92 1.69
N GLU A 519 6.06 -31.27 0.76
CA GLU A 519 7.42 -30.77 0.93
C GLU A 519 7.54 -29.30 0.50
N ASP A 520 8.41 -28.53 1.17
CA ASP A 520 8.67 -27.11 0.86
C ASP A 520 9.56 -27.00 -0.39
N LYS A 521 9.01 -27.24 -1.58
CA LYS A 521 9.68 -27.02 -2.88
C LYS A 521 9.53 -25.55 -3.30
N THR A 522 10.33 -24.67 -2.71
CA THR A 522 10.16 -23.22 -2.92
C THR A 522 10.87 -22.67 -4.16
N GLU A 523 12.00 -23.24 -4.61
CA GLU A 523 12.83 -22.56 -5.63
C GLU A 523 12.97 -23.28 -6.98
N LEU A 524 12.78 -24.61 -7.03
CA LEU A 524 12.97 -25.39 -8.26
C LEU A 524 11.69 -26.15 -8.60
N ARG A 525 11.10 -25.82 -9.75
CA ARG A 525 9.97 -26.54 -10.35
C ARG A 525 10.33 -27.00 -11.75
N THR A 526 9.99 -28.25 -12.05
CA THR A 526 10.20 -28.82 -13.38
C THR A 526 9.16 -28.31 -14.37
N ARG A 527 9.43 -28.41 -15.68
CA ARG A 527 8.47 -28.08 -16.74
C ARG A 527 7.16 -28.85 -16.56
N ASP A 528 7.24 -30.14 -16.23
CA ASP A 528 6.07 -30.99 -16.07
C ASP A 528 5.23 -30.62 -14.83
N GLU A 529 5.86 -30.21 -13.72
CA GLU A 529 5.15 -29.68 -12.55
C GLU A 529 4.44 -28.35 -12.87
N LEU A 530 5.05 -27.47 -13.66
CA LEU A 530 4.41 -26.21 -14.07
C LEU A 530 3.26 -26.45 -15.05
N MET A 531 3.41 -27.37 -16.01
CA MET A 531 2.31 -27.75 -16.91
C MET A 531 1.16 -28.39 -16.15
N ALA A 532 1.45 -29.26 -15.18
CA ALA A 532 0.44 -29.85 -14.30
C ALA A 532 -0.30 -28.77 -13.50
N LYS A 533 0.42 -27.78 -12.95
CA LYS A 533 -0.19 -26.65 -12.25
C LYS A 533 -1.12 -25.83 -13.16
N ILE A 534 -0.71 -25.54 -14.40
CA ILE A 534 -1.55 -24.85 -15.39
C ILE A 534 -2.81 -25.69 -15.69
N ALA A 535 -2.67 -27.00 -15.89
CA ALA A 535 -3.80 -27.89 -16.14
C ALA A 535 -4.80 -27.91 -14.98
N VAL A 536 -4.31 -27.91 -13.73
CA VAL A 536 -5.15 -27.80 -12.54
C VAL A 536 -5.90 -26.47 -12.52
N SER A 537 -5.23 -25.33 -12.76
CA SER A 537 -5.89 -24.02 -12.85
C SER A 537 -6.97 -23.99 -13.95
N MET A 538 -6.77 -24.72 -15.06
CA MET A 538 -7.78 -24.83 -16.11
C MET A 538 -8.93 -25.80 -15.80
N GLY A 539 -8.80 -26.62 -14.74
CA GLY A 539 -9.76 -27.66 -14.37
C GLY A 539 -11.17 -27.14 -14.07
N GLY A 540 -11.29 -26.00 -13.39
CA GLY A 540 -12.59 -25.41 -13.06
C GLY A 540 -13.37 -24.99 -14.32
N ARG A 541 -12.72 -24.27 -15.24
CA ARG A 541 -13.31 -23.94 -16.55
C ARG A 541 -13.67 -25.19 -17.34
N ALA A 542 -12.78 -26.17 -17.40
CA ALA A 542 -13.01 -27.39 -18.17
C ALA A 542 -14.23 -28.17 -17.63
N ALA A 543 -14.42 -28.21 -16.30
CA ALA A 543 -15.59 -28.85 -15.69
C ALA A 543 -16.90 -28.14 -16.05
N GLU A 544 -16.92 -26.80 -16.06
CA GLU A 544 -18.09 -26.03 -16.51
C GLU A 544 -18.47 -26.35 -17.95
N GLU A 545 -17.49 -26.44 -18.86
CA GLU A 545 -17.76 -26.69 -20.27
C GLU A 545 -18.18 -28.14 -20.55
N VAL A 546 -17.50 -29.11 -19.94
CA VAL A 546 -17.76 -30.55 -20.14
C VAL A 546 -19.13 -30.96 -19.58
N VAL A 547 -19.50 -30.46 -18.40
CA VAL A 547 -20.73 -30.89 -17.71
C VAL A 547 -21.90 -29.93 -17.95
N MET A 548 -21.66 -28.63 -17.81
CA MET A 548 -22.72 -27.63 -17.82
C MET A 548 -22.88 -26.93 -19.18
N HIS A 549 -21.98 -27.20 -20.13
CA HIS A 549 -21.98 -26.64 -21.49
C HIS A 549 -22.10 -25.11 -21.51
N THR A 550 -21.46 -24.44 -20.54
CA THR A 550 -21.49 -22.99 -20.38
C THR A 550 -20.13 -22.48 -19.91
N MET A 551 -19.90 -21.19 -20.09
CA MET A 551 -18.70 -20.49 -19.61
C MET A 551 -19.11 -19.34 -18.70
N THR A 552 -18.60 -19.33 -17.48
CA THR A 552 -18.81 -18.22 -16.53
C THR A 552 -17.63 -17.25 -16.45
N ASN A 553 -17.80 -16.11 -15.79
CA ASN A 553 -16.69 -15.23 -15.42
C ASN A 553 -15.92 -15.68 -14.15
N GLY A 554 -16.36 -16.77 -13.49
CA GLY A 554 -15.75 -17.29 -12.27
C GLY A 554 -14.30 -17.73 -12.45
N ALA A 555 -13.98 -18.35 -13.59
CA ALA A 555 -12.63 -18.83 -13.92
C ALA A 555 -11.59 -17.73 -14.25
N SER A 556 -11.93 -16.45 -14.09
CA SER A 556 -11.06 -15.33 -14.51
C SER A 556 -9.72 -15.31 -13.76
N GLN A 557 -9.73 -15.59 -12.46
CA GLN A 557 -8.54 -15.66 -11.64
C GLN A 557 -7.64 -16.84 -12.04
N ASP A 558 -8.22 -18.00 -12.32
CA ASP A 558 -7.46 -19.19 -12.70
C ASP A 558 -6.80 -19.02 -14.07
N ILE A 559 -7.52 -18.40 -15.02
CA ILE A 559 -6.97 -18.04 -16.32
C ILE A 559 -5.80 -17.07 -16.16
N GLN A 560 -5.92 -16.09 -15.26
CA GLN A 560 -4.84 -15.13 -15.00
C GLN A 560 -3.61 -15.82 -14.38
N GLU A 561 -3.80 -16.70 -13.39
CA GLU A 561 -2.69 -17.46 -12.79
C GLU A 561 -2.02 -18.36 -13.83
N ALA A 562 -2.81 -19.16 -14.56
CA ALA A 562 -2.32 -20.04 -15.61
C ALA A 562 -1.54 -19.28 -16.69
N THR A 563 -2.08 -18.15 -17.14
CA THR A 563 -1.43 -17.29 -18.15
C THR A 563 -0.11 -16.72 -17.63
N ASN A 564 -0.06 -16.31 -16.36
CA ASN A 564 1.17 -15.80 -15.76
C ASN A 564 2.25 -16.88 -15.65
N ILE A 565 1.88 -18.10 -15.25
CA ILE A 565 2.82 -19.23 -15.19
C ILE A 565 3.33 -19.56 -16.60
N ALA A 566 2.43 -19.71 -17.57
CA ALA A 566 2.80 -20.00 -18.96
C ALA A 566 3.69 -18.90 -19.56
N ARG A 567 3.37 -17.62 -19.32
CA ARG A 567 4.20 -16.49 -19.75
C ARG A 567 5.59 -16.55 -19.11
N ASN A 568 5.70 -16.90 -17.83
CA ASN A 568 6.99 -17.03 -17.15
C ASN A 568 7.82 -18.19 -17.67
N MET A 569 7.17 -19.32 -18.01
CA MET A 569 7.81 -20.47 -18.64
C MET A 569 8.48 -20.09 -19.96
N VAL A 570 7.79 -19.30 -20.80
CA VAL A 570 8.32 -18.87 -22.10
C VAL A 570 9.32 -17.72 -21.94
N ALA A 571 8.98 -16.69 -21.17
CA ALA A 571 9.72 -15.43 -21.17
C ALA A 571 10.97 -15.41 -20.25
N MET A 572 10.94 -16.16 -19.14
CA MET A 572 12.01 -16.12 -18.12
C MET A 572 12.72 -17.45 -17.94
N PHE A 573 11.99 -18.57 -17.96
CA PHE A 573 12.56 -19.87 -17.63
C PHE A 573 13.17 -20.61 -18.82
N GLY A 574 12.95 -20.12 -20.05
CA GLY A 574 13.44 -20.77 -21.26
C GLY A 574 12.86 -22.16 -21.50
N MET A 575 11.59 -22.38 -21.11
CA MET A 575 10.89 -23.67 -21.19
C MET A 575 10.02 -23.79 -22.45
N SER A 576 10.36 -23.05 -23.51
CA SER A 576 9.68 -23.08 -24.82
C SER A 576 10.62 -23.64 -25.88
N ASP A 577 10.09 -24.54 -26.72
CA ASP A 577 10.87 -25.12 -27.83
C ASP A 577 11.18 -24.10 -28.93
N GLU A 578 10.33 -23.08 -29.10
CA GLU A 578 10.51 -22.04 -30.13
C GLU A 578 11.65 -21.07 -29.78
N PHE A 579 11.72 -20.62 -28.52
CA PHE A 579 12.68 -19.61 -28.06
C PHE A 579 13.92 -20.21 -27.36
N GLY A 580 13.84 -21.47 -26.95
CA GLY A 580 14.90 -22.15 -26.20
C GLY A 580 15.27 -21.41 -24.91
N MET A 581 16.57 -21.25 -24.67
CA MET A 581 17.12 -20.66 -23.43
C MET A 581 17.19 -19.12 -23.45
N MET A 582 16.43 -18.45 -24.32
CA MET A 582 16.45 -16.98 -24.44
C MET A 582 15.59 -16.32 -23.35
N ALA A 583 16.17 -15.41 -22.57
CA ALA A 583 15.41 -14.57 -21.64
C ALA A 583 14.78 -13.38 -22.40
N LEU A 584 13.46 -13.41 -22.58
CA LEU A 584 12.69 -12.38 -23.30
C LEU A 584 12.16 -11.28 -22.38
N ALA A 585 12.12 -11.54 -21.08
CA ALA A 585 11.70 -10.57 -20.08
C ALA A 585 12.64 -10.57 -18.86
N SER A 586 12.83 -9.39 -18.28
CA SER A 586 13.54 -9.21 -17.02
C SER A 586 12.60 -8.78 -15.90
N ARG A 587 12.82 -9.36 -14.71
CA ARG A 587 12.10 -8.98 -13.50
C ARG A 587 12.64 -7.64 -12.99
N ARG A 588 11.88 -6.56 -13.20
CA ARG A 588 12.29 -5.20 -12.78
C ARG A 588 12.19 -4.97 -11.27
N ASN A 589 11.20 -5.56 -10.60
CA ASN A 589 11.05 -5.48 -9.14
C ASN A 589 11.09 -6.89 -8.52
N GLN A 590 12.09 -7.15 -7.69
CA GLN A 590 12.27 -8.45 -7.03
C GLN A 590 11.36 -8.61 -5.81
N TYR A 591 11.08 -7.53 -5.07
CA TYR A 591 10.47 -7.57 -3.74
C TYR A 591 9.01 -7.08 -3.68
N LEU A 592 8.54 -6.42 -4.75
CA LEU A 592 7.15 -5.98 -4.91
C LEU A 592 6.54 -6.65 -6.15
N ASP A 593 5.21 -6.64 -6.22
CA ASP A 593 4.41 -7.12 -7.34
C ASP A 593 4.53 -6.17 -8.55
N GLY A 594 5.75 -6.08 -9.11
CA GLY A 594 6.10 -5.16 -10.18
C GLY A 594 6.18 -5.86 -11.53
N GLY A 595 5.51 -5.26 -12.52
CA GLY A 595 5.38 -5.78 -13.87
C GLY A 595 6.71 -6.01 -14.61
N TYR A 596 6.62 -6.88 -15.61
CA TYR A 596 7.74 -7.31 -16.44
C TYR A 596 8.26 -6.16 -17.32
N GLY A 597 9.57 -6.05 -17.40
CA GLY A 597 10.22 -5.38 -18.51
C GLY A 597 10.32 -6.35 -19.67
N MET A 598 9.66 -6.05 -20.78
CA MET A 598 9.83 -6.83 -21.99
C MET A 598 11.09 -6.33 -22.71
N ASP A 599 12.06 -7.22 -22.90
CA ASP A 599 13.38 -6.89 -23.46
C ASP A 599 13.55 -7.48 -24.88
N CYS A 600 12.42 -7.66 -25.59
CA CYS A 600 12.39 -8.21 -26.94
C CYS A 600 11.69 -7.29 -27.95
N ALA A 601 11.91 -7.55 -29.24
CA ALA A 601 11.21 -6.86 -30.32
C ALA A 601 9.70 -7.19 -30.29
N GLN A 602 8.89 -6.32 -30.88
CA GLN A 602 7.43 -6.47 -30.89
C GLN A 602 6.98 -7.74 -31.63
N ASP A 603 7.69 -8.14 -32.70
CA ASP A 603 7.43 -9.38 -33.42
C ASP A 603 7.72 -10.61 -32.55
N THR A 604 8.81 -10.58 -31.77
CA THR A 604 9.15 -11.64 -30.80
C THR A 604 8.12 -11.71 -29.68
N ALA A 605 7.62 -10.57 -29.20
CA ALA A 605 6.54 -10.52 -28.22
C ALA A 605 5.25 -11.17 -28.77
N ALA A 606 4.90 -10.90 -30.02
CA ALA A 606 3.74 -11.52 -30.66
C ALA A 606 3.90 -13.04 -30.85
N ALA A 607 5.11 -13.51 -31.16
CA ALA A 607 5.41 -14.94 -31.22
C ALA A 607 5.35 -15.60 -29.83
N MET A 608 5.86 -14.92 -28.80
CA MET A 608 5.76 -15.35 -27.41
C MET A 608 4.30 -15.54 -26.97
N ASP A 609 3.42 -14.60 -27.30
CA ASP A 609 1.98 -14.72 -26.98
C ASP A 609 1.32 -15.93 -27.66
N LYS A 610 1.78 -16.31 -28.87
CA LYS A 610 1.31 -17.55 -29.54
C LYS A 610 1.79 -18.79 -28.79
N ALA A 611 3.07 -18.86 -28.42
CA ALA A 611 3.62 -19.97 -27.66
C ALA A 611 2.94 -20.12 -26.28
N VAL A 612 2.64 -19.01 -25.61
CA VAL A 612 1.86 -19.02 -24.36
C VAL A 612 0.46 -19.59 -24.59
N LYS A 613 -0.22 -19.16 -25.64
CA LYS A 613 -1.53 -19.71 -26.00
C LYS A 613 -1.47 -21.22 -26.26
N GLU A 614 -0.48 -21.70 -27.01
CA GLU A 614 -0.31 -23.13 -27.29
C GLU A 614 -0.13 -23.96 -26.01
N ILE A 615 0.64 -23.48 -25.04
CA ILE A 615 0.79 -24.13 -23.74
C ILE A 615 -0.55 -24.20 -23.00
N LEU A 616 -1.31 -23.09 -22.99
CA LEU A 616 -2.61 -23.04 -22.33
C LEU A 616 -3.62 -23.97 -22.99
N ASP A 617 -3.67 -24.01 -24.33
CA ASP A 617 -4.56 -24.87 -25.10
C ASP A 617 -4.24 -26.35 -24.84
N GLN A 618 -2.96 -26.74 -24.79
CA GLN A 618 -2.54 -28.10 -24.45
C GLN A 618 -2.95 -28.51 -23.03
N CYS A 619 -2.73 -27.63 -22.05
CA CYS A 619 -3.09 -27.90 -20.67
C CYS A 619 -4.62 -27.95 -20.48
N TYR A 620 -5.36 -27.10 -21.20
CA TYR A 620 -6.82 -27.10 -21.23
C TYR A 620 -7.36 -28.43 -21.77
N GLN A 621 -6.85 -28.86 -22.92
CA GLN A 621 -7.24 -30.13 -23.54
C GLN A 621 -6.95 -31.32 -22.61
N THR A 622 -5.80 -31.31 -21.93
CA THR A 622 -5.44 -32.32 -20.93
C THR A 622 -6.44 -32.35 -19.78
N ALA A 623 -6.86 -31.17 -19.27
CA ALA A 623 -7.85 -31.09 -18.21
C ALA A 623 -9.22 -31.64 -18.65
N VAL A 624 -9.66 -31.31 -19.88
CA VAL A 624 -10.90 -31.82 -20.48
C VAL A 624 -10.88 -33.34 -20.59
N GLU A 625 -9.79 -33.92 -21.11
CA GLU A 625 -9.65 -35.38 -21.26
C GLU A 625 -9.68 -36.11 -19.91
N ILE A 626 -9.02 -35.55 -18.90
CA ILE A 626 -9.04 -36.10 -17.54
C ILE A 626 -10.47 -36.08 -16.99
N LEU A 627 -11.16 -34.94 -17.08
CA LEU A 627 -12.51 -34.76 -16.54
C LEU A 627 -13.55 -35.63 -17.25
N ASP A 628 -13.44 -35.79 -18.56
CA ASP A 628 -14.32 -36.67 -19.32
C ASP A 628 -14.13 -38.15 -18.91
N SER A 629 -12.87 -38.56 -18.68
CA SER A 629 -12.55 -39.92 -18.22
C SER A 629 -13.01 -40.23 -16.79
N CYS A 630 -13.21 -39.22 -15.95
CA CYS A 630 -13.57 -39.37 -14.54
C CYS A 630 -14.93 -38.76 -14.17
N ARG A 631 -15.80 -38.58 -15.18
CA ARG A 631 -17.10 -37.92 -15.03
C ARG A 631 -17.99 -38.53 -13.95
N GLU A 632 -18.11 -39.86 -13.91
CA GLU A 632 -18.95 -40.55 -12.92
C GLU A 632 -18.47 -40.31 -11.49
N ASP A 633 -17.16 -40.22 -11.28
CA ASP A 633 -16.59 -39.98 -9.95
C ASP A 633 -16.75 -38.51 -9.54
N MET A 634 -16.59 -37.58 -10.49
CA MET A 634 -16.86 -36.17 -10.27
C MET A 634 -18.32 -35.93 -9.83
N ASP A 635 -19.29 -36.54 -10.51
CA ASP A 635 -20.71 -36.38 -10.18
C ASP A 635 -21.04 -36.86 -8.75
N LYS A 636 -20.40 -37.94 -8.28
CA LYS A 636 -20.54 -38.44 -6.89
C LYS A 636 -19.98 -37.45 -5.87
N VAL A 637 -18.78 -36.91 -6.15
CA VAL A 637 -18.12 -35.93 -5.27
C VAL A 637 -18.94 -34.64 -5.20
N VAL A 638 -19.45 -34.15 -6.33
CA VAL A 638 -20.31 -32.96 -6.39
C VAL A 638 -21.61 -33.17 -5.62
N ALA A 639 -22.25 -34.34 -5.75
CA ALA A 639 -23.48 -34.63 -5.00
C ALA A 639 -23.25 -34.54 -3.49
N TYR A 640 -22.14 -35.09 -2.99
CA TYR A 640 -21.77 -35.01 -1.58
C TYR A 640 -21.40 -33.57 -1.15
N LEU A 641 -20.68 -32.83 -2.01
CA LEU A 641 -20.30 -31.45 -1.75
C LEU A 641 -21.52 -30.51 -1.66
N LEU A 642 -22.56 -30.75 -2.45
CA LEU A 642 -23.80 -29.97 -2.37
C LEU A 642 -24.57 -30.19 -1.06
N GLU A 643 -24.44 -31.37 -0.44
CA GLU A 643 -25.07 -31.68 0.86
C GLU A 643 -24.29 -31.07 2.04
N LYS A 644 -22.96 -31.18 2.02
CA LYS A 644 -22.07 -30.76 3.12
C LYS A 644 -21.54 -29.33 3.00
N GLU A 645 -21.58 -28.73 1.81
CA GLU A 645 -20.98 -27.45 1.40
C GLU A 645 -19.45 -27.36 1.53
N THR A 646 -18.82 -28.28 2.25
CA THR A 646 -17.37 -28.39 2.43
C THR A 646 -16.99 -29.84 2.66
N ILE A 647 -15.99 -30.31 1.92
CA ILE A 647 -15.47 -31.68 2.00
C ILE A 647 -13.94 -31.65 2.07
N THR A 648 -13.38 -32.70 2.67
CA THR A 648 -11.94 -32.88 2.80
C THR A 648 -11.38 -33.69 1.63
N GLY A 649 -10.08 -33.57 1.37
CA GLY A 649 -9.42 -34.41 0.35
C GLY A 649 -9.51 -35.90 0.68
N GLY A 650 -9.44 -36.27 1.95
CA GLY A 650 -9.64 -37.65 2.40
C GLY A 650 -11.05 -38.17 2.12
N GLU A 651 -12.09 -37.37 2.40
CA GLU A 651 -13.48 -37.71 2.05
C GLU A 651 -13.66 -37.84 0.54
N MET A 652 -13.07 -36.95 -0.26
CA MET A 652 -13.09 -37.04 -1.72
C MET A 652 -12.50 -38.37 -2.22
N VAL A 653 -11.32 -38.75 -1.74
CA VAL A 653 -10.69 -40.03 -2.11
C VAL A 653 -11.55 -41.22 -1.68
N ALA A 654 -12.16 -41.16 -0.49
CA ALA A 654 -13.09 -42.20 -0.04
C ALA A 654 -14.28 -42.36 -0.98
N ILE A 655 -14.89 -41.25 -1.45
CA ILE A 655 -16.00 -41.29 -2.42
C ILE A 655 -15.57 -41.94 -3.74
N ILE A 656 -14.40 -41.56 -4.26
CA ILE A 656 -13.86 -42.09 -5.52
C ILE A 656 -13.60 -43.59 -5.40
N GLU A 657 -13.11 -44.06 -4.25
CA GLU A 657 -12.86 -45.48 -4.00
C GLU A 657 -14.10 -46.28 -3.55
N GLY A 658 -15.26 -45.64 -3.43
CA GLY A 658 -16.50 -46.27 -2.97
C GLY A 658 -16.50 -46.64 -1.47
N ARG A 659 -15.65 -46.00 -0.67
CA ARG A 659 -15.62 -46.10 0.80
C ARG A 659 -16.58 -45.08 1.43
N ASP A 660 -17.05 -45.37 2.65
CA ASP A 660 -17.93 -44.45 3.38
C ASP A 660 -17.17 -43.19 3.80
N PRO A 661 -17.53 -41.99 3.30
CA PRO A 661 -16.84 -40.74 3.61
C PRO A 661 -16.89 -40.39 5.09
N SER A 662 -17.93 -40.82 5.81
CA SER A 662 -18.10 -40.53 7.25
C SER A 662 -17.09 -41.24 8.15
N THR A 663 -16.34 -42.20 7.61
CA THR A 663 -15.30 -42.96 8.34
C THR A 663 -13.92 -42.33 8.24
N VAL A 664 -13.75 -41.27 7.45
CA VAL A 664 -12.48 -40.56 7.28
C VAL A 664 -12.30 -39.56 8.43
N GLU A 665 -11.10 -39.53 9.01
CA GLU A 665 -10.77 -38.52 10.04
C GLU A 665 -10.91 -37.10 9.47
N ASP A 666 -11.45 -36.17 10.27
CA ASP A 666 -11.59 -34.75 9.89
C ASP A 666 -10.26 -34.18 9.36
N ALA A 667 -10.29 -33.31 8.34
CA ALA A 667 -9.08 -32.70 7.73
C ALA A 667 -8.14 -31.99 8.72
N TYR A 668 -8.65 -31.68 9.92
CA TYR A 668 -7.95 -30.99 10.99
C TYR A 668 -7.45 -31.91 12.11
N ALA A 669 -7.71 -33.22 12.03
CA ALA A 669 -7.31 -34.18 13.06
C ALA A 669 -5.78 -34.34 13.10
N SER A 670 -5.19 -34.07 14.25
CA SER A 670 -3.80 -34.40 14.54
C SER A 670 -3.66 -35.91 14.59
N THR A 671 -2.89 -36.49 13.66
CA THR A 671 -2.61 -37.93 13.58
C THR A 671 -1.71 -38.46 14.71
N ASP A 672 -1.67 -37.80 15.86
CA ASP A 672 -0.89 -38.21 17.04
C ASP A 672 -1.81 -38.31 18.27
N ARG A 673 -2.77 -39.24 18.24
CA ARG A 673 -3.38 -39.75 19.48
C ARG A 673 -2.44 -40.74 20.15
N ARG A 674 -1.37 -40.25 20.77
CA ARG A 674 -0.64 -41.04 21.77
C ARG A 674 -1.44 -41.03 23.08
N SER A 675 -1.53 -42.20 23.71
CA SER A 675 -2.27 -42.47 24.95
C SER A 675 -1.96 -41.48 26.09
N PRO A 676 -2.89 -41.26 27.03
CA PRO A 676 -2.79 -40.20 28.04
C PRO A 676 -1.91 -40.63 29.21
N GLU A 677 -0.59 -40.72 29.02
CA GLU A 677 0.38 -40.87 30.12
C GLU A 677 1.70 -40.14 29.81
N ILE A 678 1.63 -38.84 29.56
CA ILE A 678 2.81 -37.97 29.69
C ILE A 678 2.34 -36.66 30.33
N GLU A 679 2.85 -36.37 31.54
CA GLU A 679 2.62 -35.09 32.22
C GLU A 679 3.03 -33.90 31.31
N PRO A 680 2.29 -32.78 31.35
CA PRO A 680 2.56 -31.63 30.51
C PRO A 680 3.96 -31.06 30.78
N ALA A 681 4.80 -31.02 29.74
CA ALA A 681 6.11 -30.40 29.75
C ALA A 681 6.01 -28.86 29.80
N ALA A 682 5.52 -28.30 30.91
CA ALA A 682 5.62 -26.88 31.21
C ALA A 682 5.30 -26.58 32.68
N LYS A 683 6.03 -27.17 33.64
CA LYS A 683 6.12 -26.68 35.02
C LYS A 683 7.42 -27.19 35.66
N LYS A 684 8.40 -26.29 35.80
CA LYS A 684 9.74 -26.46 36.40
C LYS A 684 10.86 -26.87 35.44
N VAL A 685 11.33 -25.91 34.63
CA VAL A 685 12.76 -25.79 34.36
C VAL A 685 13.27 -24.66 35.26
N HIS A 686 13.67 -25.00 36.49
CA HIS A 686 14.64 -24.18 37.20
C HIS A 686 16.00 -24.55 36.58
N MET A 687 16.59 -23.64 35.80
CA MET A 687 18.02 -23.74 35.52
C MET A 687 18.76 -23.52 36.83
N ILE A 688 19.17 -24.60 37.49
CA ILE A 688 20.23 -24.52 38.50
C ILE A 688 21.52 -24.40 37.70
N SER A 689 22.16 -23.22 37.77
CA SER A 689 23.50 -23.00 37.27
C SER A 689 24.46 -23.89 38.05
N GLN A 690 24.84 -25.04 37.47
CA GLN A 690 26.02 -25.76 37.92
C GLN A 690 27.21 -25.23 37.13
N LYS A 691 28.22 -24.77 37.87
CA LYS A 691 29.50 -24.31 37.35
C LYS A 691 30.20 -25.48 36.67
N ILE A 692 30.54 -25.35 35.39
CA ILE A 692 31.33 -26.32 34.64
C ILE A 692 32.79 -26.15 35.11
N GLU A 693 33.34 -27.16 35.78
CA GLU A 693 34.77 -27.24 36.05
C GLU A 693 35.50 -27.80 34.83
N ALA A 694 36.66 -27.23 34.51
CA ALA A 694 37.49 -27.66 33.39
C ALA A 694 38.08 -29.06 33.68
N PRO A 695 38.24 -29.93 32.66
CA PRO A 695 38.85 -31.24 32.87
C PRO A 695 40.34 -31.08 33.24
N GLU A 696 40.76 -31.82 34.28
CA GLU A 696 42.15 -31.93 34.72
C GLU A 696 43.05 -32.49 33.60
N GLU A 697 44.24 -31.89 33.47
CA GLU A 697 45.32 -32.36 32.59
C GLU A 697 45.77 -33.76 33.00
N ALA A 698 45.48 -34.76 32.16
CA ALA A 698 46.08 -36.09 32.28
C ALA A 698 47.45 -36.10 31.56
N GLU A 699 48.45 -36.53 32.32
CA GLU A 699 49.88 -36.61 32.01
C GLU A 699 50.20 -37.31 30.68
N LYS A 700 51.12 -36.71 29.92
CA LYS A 700 51.78 -37.33 28.76
C LYS A 700 52.90 -38.24 29.25
N GLN A 701 52.80 -39.54 28.98
CA GLN A 701 53.97 -40.41 28.78
C GLN A 701 53.87 -41.18 27.46
N GLU A 702 54.90 -40.93 26.65
CA GLU A 702 55.49 -41.55 25.46
C GLU A 702 54.92 -42.85 24.89
N ALA A 703 54.72 -42.86 23.56
CA ALA A 703 55.18 -43.94 22.69
C ALA A 703 55.56 -43.42 21.29
N SER A 704 56.67 -43.97 20.81
CA SER A 704 57.55 -43.61 19.68
C SER A 704 56.98 -43.65 18.25
N GLU A 705 57.71 -42.93 17.39
CA GLU A 705 57.59 -42.64 15.95
C GLU A 705 57.43 -43.83 14.98
N THR A 706 56.64 -43.63 13.90
CA THR A 706 57.03 -43.95 12.51
C THR A 706 56.17 -43.12 11.52
N PRO A 707 56.70 -42.51 10.42
CA PRO A 707 55.93 -41.61 9.55
C PRO A 707 55.30 -42.32 8.34
N LEU A 708 54.06 -41.97 8.01
CA LEU A 708 53.34 -42.41 6.82
C LEU A 708 53.46 -41.38 5.67
N GLN A 709 53.76 -41.92 4.49
CA GLN A 709 54.02 -41.25 3.21
C GLN A 709 52.80 -40.56 2.58
N GLN A 710 53.07 -39.50 1.82
CA GLN A 710 52.15 -38.88 0.85
C GLN A 710 51.94 -39.82 -0.37
N PRO A 711 50.75 -39.84 -1.00
CA PRO A 711 50.60 -40.43 -2.32
C PRO A 711 50.79 -39.40 -3.44
N GLU A 712 51.66 -39.79 -4.37
CA GLU A 712 52.01 -39.14 -5.62
C GLU A 712 50.86 -39.08 -6.64
N SER A 713 50.97 -38.14 -7.57
CA SER A 713 50.18 -38.01 -8.79
C SER A 713 51.06 -38.26 -10.01
N THR A 714 50.56 -38.95 -11.04
CA THR A 714 51.03 -38.98 -12.46
C THR A 714 50.24 -40.04 -13.26
N PRO A 715 50.29 -40.11 -14.61
CA PRO A 715 49.99 -39.07 -15.62
C PRO A 715 49.10 -39.61 -16.78
N ALA A 716 48.73 -38.77 -17.76
CA ALA A 716 48.26 -39.22 -19.08
C ALA A 716 48.78 -38.31 -20.21
N GLU A 717 48.98 -38.93 -21.37
CA GLU A 717 49.89 -38.61 -22.49
C GLU A 717 49.53 -37.42 -23.41
N ALA A 718 50.55 -37.02 -24.18
CA ALA A 718 50.62 -35.96 -25.19
C ALA A 718 49.84 -36.23 -26.49
N PRO A 719 49.79 -35.24 -27.41
CA PRO A 719 50.53 -35.47 -28.66
C PRO A 719 51.41 -34.31 -29.16
N GLN A 720 52.25 -34.71 -30.12
CA GLN A 720 53.45 -34.12 -30.71
C GLN A 720 53.30 -32.78 -31.46
N SER A 721 54.44 -32.07 -31.53
CA SER A 721 54.78 -30.96 -32.42
C SER A 721 55.49 -31.41 -33.71
N ALA A 722 55.22 -30.75 -34.84
CA ALA A 722 56.08 -30.57 -36.01
C ALA A 722 55.54 -29.33 -36.76
N ASP A 723 56.23 -28.19 -36.74
CA ASP A 723 57.23 -27.69 -37.70
C ASP A 723 56.60 -26.74 -38.74
N ASP A 724 57.45 -25.82 -39.25
CA ASP A 724 57.27 -24.77 -40.28
C ASP A 724 56.79 -23.40 -39.76
N ASP A 725 57.66 -22.42 -39.52
CA ASP A 725 58.49 -21.64 -40.46
C ASP A 725 57.65 -20.83 -41.47
N GLU A 726 57.47 -19.53 -41.21
CA GLU A 726 57.75 -18.46 -42.19
C GLU A 726 57.40 -17.07 -41.64
N SER A 727 58.45 -16.25 -41.59
CA SER A 727 58.39 -14.80 -41.72
C SER A 727 57.71 -14.37 -43.04
N LEU A 728 56.94 -13.28 -43.04
CA LEU A 728 57.16 -12.10 -43.91
C LEU A 728 56.03 -11.05 -43.79
N GLN A 729 56.49 -9.82 -43.53
CA GLN A 729 55.93 -8.49 -43.84
C GLN A 729 54.72 -7.94 -43.07
#